data_AF-A0A5J4QRN4-F1
#
_entry.id   AF-A0A5J4QRN4-F1
#
_cell.length_a   1.000
_cell.length_b   1.000
_cell.length_c   1.000
_cell.angle_alpha   90.00
_cell.angle_beta   90.00
_cell.angle_gamma   90.00
#
_symmetry.space_group_name_H-M   'P 1'
#
loop_
_entity.id
_entity.type
_entity.pdbx_description
1 polymer ?
#
loop_
_entity_poly.entity_id
_entity_poly.type
_entity_poly.pdbx_seq_one_letter_code
_entity_poly.pdbx_strand_id
1 'polypeptide(L)'
;MLFKQIAFYNNLTDAQKYIVHLAAIVSNEISSYHLCRYLPADKKPLEKLLKKTLEACTDENILFATHSRQLGFNLEFIVWVFPSIPIHDMQTEWKRISAEYVPFYAPKIIFLRNYLYALLFDSKQLPEQELTVRPYIDDFLPILTPLFTRPEYGPVLHLINPSFLEKIAKSMVADAVENLNNLSLFGEDTFNEYFNTSSWKELFLGNFDNGLKVLHPEASPYFPFFIEASLQLLKENNPELAMSLFDKGIKKQRGTVRSMQIPLQAEYALYFMIALQAQPSETAAPIIQKIIDSLTKREYTRTDDCFKLMCLSLQNNRNVVKQNSTRLQQMILHPDKPYYTLWAIITLYFIGEKPQEQLQEEALRIVDKAYHNGYLIQALEGAYALNQWWGENPAINRLYGKIKEQLAYEPALSRMERQEDWEKDLTMLLGLGGKKVAESADDEKGKYRVTYYLSPQSLQIQPVLQTFQKSGKWSAGKNISLKSFYEGKAKGMTEQDYRIAKQMHRSYGYYDNSYEFNDKAIKELIGHPYLFLDGSDNIPIELIEGKPIVNVVKNNKGYRLVCNLEDVDSCFFIRKETNTRYLVYDLTESQLQILKNLKEQNIAVPEQGKDLLMKVLSHLSTQLTVYSDLISTDTENVRKVVPDSRIRVQLLPFGNGLKAELFTKPFGEIPPYCKPGWGGKVLISSQKGEQWQTVRNLKQEKEQANVLYSEIQQLESIEINDGLITFNNPLDSLYLLDILRKYQDIAVVEWPEGEKYRIKKQVDFENLQLKVTASTDWFELQGELKVDEETVLTIGQLLALTRKGHNNFVELNNGDFLLLSEKLRKRLNELDSFAHETKKGIQLNKFAAFSASDFFDEFEDLKTDKAWKDFKKKIEQADQIETPIPSNLQAELRPYQEEGFHWMVKLSEWGAGACLADDMGLGKTVQALTILLHRSHLGPAMVICPVSVLPNWINETCKFAPSLNIKTLSPNNREKTVQSLEAGDLLIISYGLLQSEDKLFLDVVWATLVLDEAHTIKNYTTKTSKAAMLLQASFKLALTGTPIQNHLGEMWNLFNFINPGLLGSLQ
;
A
#
# COMPACT_ATOMS: atom_id res chain seq x y z
N MET A 1 47.51 -27.92 41.19
CA MET A 1 48.69 -27.03 41.04
C MET A 1 48.64 -25.89 42.06
N LEU A 2 47.54 -25.13 42.11
CA LEU A 2 47.30 -24.00 43.03
C LEU A 2 47.57 -24.28 44.52
N PHE A 3 47.05 -25.38 45.08
CA PHE A 3 47.24 -25.72 46.50
C PHE A 3 48.70 -25.99 46.90
N LYS A 4 49.53 -26.50 45.96
CA LYS A 4 50.98 -26.71 46.21
C LYS A 4 51.75 -25.40 46.13
N GLN A 5 51.25 -24.41 45.38
CA GLN A 5 51.85 -23.08 45.24
C GLN A 5 51.56 -22.18 46.44
N ILE A 6 50.38 -22.30 47.06
CA ILE A 6 50.00 -21.58 48.29
C ILE A 6 50.84 -22.07 49.49
N ALA A 7 51.02 -23.38 49.64
CA ALA A 7 51.87 -23.95 50.68
C ALA A 7 53.35 -23.55 50.53
N PHE A 8 53.83 -23.42 49.28
CA PHE A 8 55.18 -22.91 48.99
C PHE A 8 55.35 -21.44 49.39
N TYR A 9 54.38 -20.58 49.06
CA TYR A 9 54.42 -19.16 49.40
C TYR A 9 54.40 -18.90 50.91
N ASN A 10 53.51 -19.60 51.64
CA ASN A 10 53.40 -19.42 53.08
C ASN A 10 54.68 -19.78 53.83
N ASN A 11 55.50 -20.68 53.27
CA ASN A 11 56.80 -21.08 53.80
C ASN A 11 57.96 -20.14 53.43
N LEU A 12 57.74 -19.10 52.62
CA LEU A 12 58.75 -18.08 52.33
C LEU A 12 58.91 -17.12 53.52
N THR A 13 60.12 -16.60 53.73
CA THR A 13 60.36 -15.53 54.70
C THR A 13 59.74 -14.22 54.19
N ASP A 14 59.44 -13.27 55.08
CA ASP A 14 58.75 -12.03 54.68
C ASP A 14 59.57 -11.20 53.68
N ALA A 15 60.89 -11.23 53.77
CA ALA A 15 61.78 -10.67 52.77
C ALA A 15 61.64 -11.36 51.41
N GLN A 16 61.53 -12.69 51.36
CA GLN A 16 61.34 -13.44 50.12
C GLN A 16 59.94 -13.23 49.53
N LYS A 17 58.90 -13.12 50.37
CA LYS A 17 57.54 -12.77 49.92
C LYS A 17 57.52 -11.38 49.28
N TYR A 18 58.18 -10.41 49.91
CA TYR A 18 58.33 -9.05 49.39
C TYR A 18 59.07 -9.01 48.04
N ILE A 19 60.08 -9.85 47.88
CA ILE A 19 60.88 -9.99 46.66
C ILE A 19 60.08 -10.63 45.52
N VAL A 20 59.26 -11.64 45.82
CA VAL A 20 58.39 -12.25 44.80
C VAL A 20 57.25 -11.29 44.42
N HIS A 21 56.76 -10.46 45.34
CA HIS A 21 55.84 -9.37 45.02
C HIS A 21 56.46 -8.35 44.07
N LEU A 22 57.70 -7.94 44.29
CA LEU A 22 58.44 -7.03 43.40
C LEU A 22 58.74 -7.65 42.03
N ALA A 23 59.18 -8.91 41.98
CA ALA A 23 59.49 -9.60 40.72
C ALA A 23 58.27 -9.80 39.82
N ALA A 24 57.09 -10.01 40.41
CA ALA A 24 55.84 -10.17 39.68
C ALA A 24 55.25 -8.84 39.17
N ILE A 25 55.59 -7.72 39.80
CA ILE A 25 55.25 -6.38 39.29
C ILE A 25 56.06 -6.07 38.00
N VAL A 26 57.26 -6.63 37.86
CA VAL A 26 58.17 -6.41 36.72
C VAL A 26 57.97 -7.44 35.58
N SER A 27 57.17 -8.50 35.76
CA SER A 27 57.25 -9.72 34.94
C SER A 27 56.63 -9.67 33.53
N ASN A 28 56.24 -8.52 32.96
CA ASN A 28 55.69 -8.52 31.60
C ASN A 28 56.76 -8.73 30.50
N GLU A 29 58.05 -8.83 30.85
CA GLU A 29 59.14 -9.26 29.94
C GLU A 29 59.63 -10.70 30.17
N ILE A 30 59.20 -11.39 31.22
CA ILE A 30 59.61 -12.78 31.48
C ILE A 30 58.39 -13.67 31.25
N SER A 31 58.32 -14.33 30.09
CA SER A 31 57.26 -15.29 29.83
C SER A 31 57.22 -16.36 30.92
N SER A 32 56.03 -16.84 31.26
CA SER A 32 55.82 -17.94 32.23
C SER A 32 56.66 -19.19 31.92
N TYR A 33 57.03 -19.37 30.64
CA TYR A 33 57.93 -20.41 30.17
C TYR A 33 59.38 -20.28 30.67
N HIS A 34 59.87 -19.06 30.95
CA HIS A 34 61.21 -18.83 31.48
C HIS A 34 61.31 -19.09 32.99
N LEU A 35 60.31 -18.67 33.78
CA LEU A 35 60.28 -18.92 35.23
C LEU A 35 60.19 -20.42 35.57
N CYS A 36 59.42 -21.19 34.78
CA CYS A 36 59.31 -22.64 34.97
C CYS A 36 60.56 -23.43 34.52
N ARG A 37 61.43 -22.85 33.69
CA ARG A 37 62.64 -23.53 33.19
C ARG A 37 63.86 -23.39 34.11
N TYR A 38 63.87 -22.38 35.00
CA TYR A 38 64.99 -22.11 35.93
C TYR A 38 64.76 -22.59 37.37
N LEU A 39 63.57 -23.07 37.69
CA LEU A 39 63.26 -23.75 38.95
C LEU A 39 62.69 -25.15 38.64
N PRO A 40 63.54 -26.13 38.27
CA PRO A 40 63.10 -27.52 38.29
C PRO A 40 62.72 -27.90 39.72
N ALA A 41 61.65 -28.69 39.86
CA ALA A 41 60.96 -29.00 41.12
C ALA A 41 61.84 -29.56 42.25
N ASP A 42 63.09 -29.97 41.96
CA ASP A 42 63.93 -30.75 42.87
C ASP A 42 65.28 -30.07 43.23
N LYS A 43 65.50 -28.78 42.92
CA LYS A 43 66.72 -28.07 43.38
C LYS A 43 66.41 -26.75 44.08
N LYS A 44 67.00 -26.56 45.26
CA LYS A 44 66.96 -25.28 46.00
C LYS A 44 67.51 -24.14 45.12
N PRO A 45 66.89 -22.94 45.14
CA PRO A 45 67.29 -21.84 44.27
C PRO A 45 68.74 -21.42 44.55
N LEU A 46 69.54 -21.19 43.51
CA LEU A 46 70.87 -20.62 43.65
C LEU A 46 70.75 -19.14 44.06
N GLU A 47 71.08 -18.86 45.32
CA GLU A 47 71.04 -17.56 46.00
C GLU A 47 71.71 -16.42 45.20
N LYS A 48 72.74 -16.75 44.41
CA LYS A 48 73.49 -15.81 43.57
C LYS A 48 72.70 -15.30 42.35
N LEU A 49 71.74 -16.10 41.85
CA LEU A 49 70.89 -15.72 40.72
C LEU A 49 69.71 -14.85 41.20
N LEU A 50 69.13 -15.22 42.34
CA LEU A 50 68.12 -14.42 43.04
C LEU A 50 68.65 -13.03 43.39
N LYS A 51 69.89 -12.94 43.88
CA LYS A 51 70.55 -11.67 44.22
C LYS A 51 70.72 -10.72 43.03
N LYS A 52 71.02 -11.24 41.84
CA LYS A 52 71.18 -10.44 40.61
C LYS A 52 69.85 -9.92 40.08
N THR A 53 68.79 -10.74 40.15
CA THR A 53 67.44 -10.33 39.79
C THR A 53 66.88 -9.34 40.80
N LEU A 54 67.28 -9.47 42.07
CA LEU A 54 66.97 -8.56 43.16
C LEU A 54 67.58 -7.17 42.97
N GLU A 55 68.87 -7.10 42.67
CA GLU A 55 69.57 -5.84 42.41
C GLU A 55 68.98 -5.08 41.21
N ALA A 56 68.43 -5.78 40.22
CA ALA A 56 67.76 -5.18 39.06
C ALA A 56 66.31 -4.71 39.33
N CYS A 57 65.59 -5.32 40.27
CA CYS A 57 64.21 -4.92 40.62
C CYS A 57 64.14 -3.78 41.64
N THR A 58 65.24 -3.49 42.32
CA THR A 58 65.36 -2.39 43.30
C THR A 58 65.88 -1.07 42.71
N ASP A 59 66.11 -1.00 41.40
CA ASP A 59 66.51 0.25 40.73
C ASP A 59 65.28 1.16 40.57
N GLU A 60 65.18 2.17 41.45
CA GLU A 60 64.06 3.14 41.50
C GLU A 60 63.80 3.86 40.16
N ASN A 61 64.79 3.90 39.27
CA ASN A 61 64.64 4.52 37.95
C ASN A 61 63.72 3.75 37.01
N ILE A 62 63.50 2.45 37.24
CA ILE A 62 62.64 1.60 36.40
C ILE A 62 61.15 1.89 36.67
N LEU A 63 60.79 2.25 37.91
CA LEU A 63 59.42 2.63 38.30
C LEU A 63 58.99 3.99 37.73
N PHE A 64 59.93 4.92 37.49
CA PHE A 64 59.65 6.23 36.89
C PHE A 64 59.71 6.25 35.36
N ALA A 65 60.41 5.30 34.71
CA ALA A 65 60.67 5.36 33.27
C ALA A 65 59.57 4.78 32.36
N THR A 66 58.56 4.08 32.89
CA THR A 66 57.54 3.42 32.06
C THR A 66 56.24 4.23 31.97
N HIS A 67 56.30 5.32 31.20
CA HIS A 67 55.13 6.02 30.66
C HIS A 67 54.43 5.26 29.50
N SER A 68 54.80 4.00 29.25
CA SER A 68 54.28 3.21 28.12
C SER A 68 53.00 2.46 28.50
N ARG A 69 51.96 2.79 27.73
CA ARG A 69 50.63 2.16 27.69
C ARG A 69 50.76 0.67 27.34
N GLN A 70 50.36 -0.20 28.28
CA GLN A 70 49.89 -1.60 28.14
C GLN A 70 50.57 -2.51 29.17
N LEU A 71 49.91 -2.70 30.31
CA LEU A 71 50.21 -3.78 31.26
C LEU A 71 48.92 -4.59 31.44
N GLY A 72 48.95 -5.85 31.00
CA GLY A 72 47.87 -6.82 31.24
C GLY A 72 48.05 -7.49 32.60
N PHE A 73 46.96 -7.66 33.35
CA PHE A 73 47.00 -8.36 34.64
C PHE A 73 47.02 -9.88 34.45
N ASN A 74 47.88 -10.58 35.20
CA ASN A 74 47.72 -12.02 35.43
C ASN A 74 46.87 -12.25 36.69
N LEU A 75 45.65 -12.75 36.53
CA LEU A 75 44.69 -13.02 37.61
C LEU A 75 45.17 -14.01 38.66
N GLU A 76 46.08 -14.92 38.30
CA GLU A 76 46.65 -15.88 39.24
C GLU A 76 47.50 -15.18 40.32
N PHE A 77 47.97 -13.96 40.05
CA PHE A 77 48.84 -13.20 40.95
C PHE A 77 48.08 -12.37 42.00
N ILE A 78 46.92 -11.78 41.67
CA ILE A 78 46.08 -11.06 42.66
C ILE A 78 45.52 -12.03 43.71
N VAL A 79 45.07 -13.21 43.27
CA VAL A 79 44.61 -14.29 44.15
C VAL A 79 45.72 -14.78 45.08
N TRP A 80 46.98 -14.59 44.68
CA TRP A 80 48.16 -15.00 45.44
C TRP A 80 48.61 -13.97 46.50
N VAL A 81 48.39 -12.67 46.25
CA VAL A 81 48.73 -11.57 47.19
C VAL A 81 47.68 -11.38 48.29
N PHE A 82 46.43 -11.82 48.08
CA PHE A 82 45.34 -11.76 49.08
C PHE A 82 44.85 -13.15 49.53
N PRO A 83 45.70 -13.96 50.19
CA PRO A 83 45.45 -15.39 50.42
C PRO A 83 44.36 -15.71 51.47
N SER A 84 43.93 -14.73 52.27
CA SER A 84 42.85 -14.88 53.26
C SER A 84 41.44 -14.78 52.64
N ILE A 85 41.34 -14.60 51.32
CA ILE A 85 40.06 -14.53 50.61
C ILE A 85 39.67 -15.93 50.09
N PRO A 86 38.52 -16.52 50.48
CA PRO A 86 38.09 -17.83 50.02
C PRO A 86 37.99 -17.91 48.48
N ILE A 87 38.71 -18.88 47.91
CA ILE A 87 39.00 -18.98 46.46
C ILE A 87 37.76 -19.26 45.60
N HIS A 88 36.68 -19.80 46.17
CA HIS A 88 35.56 -20.32 45.39
C HIS A 88 34.61 -19.23 44.85
N ASP A 89 34.44 -18.13 45.57
CA ASP A 89 33.55 -17.03 45.13
C ASP A 89 34.30 -16.04 44.23
N MET A 90 35.59 -15.80 44.49
CA MET A 90 36.39 -14.86 43.70
C MET A 90 36.87 -15.40 42.36
N GLN A 91 37.09 -16.71 42.17
CA GLN A 91 37.45 -17.22 40.84
C GLN A 91 36.35 -17.00 39.80
N THR A 92 35.09 -16.99 40.22
CA THR A 92 33.94 -16.84 39.33
C THR A 92 33.69 -15.37 39.03
N GLU A 93 33.71 -14.51 40.05
CA GLU A 93 33.58 -13.06 39.92
C GLU A 93 34.76 -12.41 39.17
N TRP A 94 36.01 -12.76 39.50
CA TRP A 94 37.16 -12.24 38.77
C TRP A 94 37.30 -12.82 37.36
N LYS A 95 36.86 -14.07 37.10
CA LYS A 95 36.74 -14.57 35.72
C LYS A 95 35.66 -13.83 34.94
N ARG A 96 34.53 -13.48 35.57
CA ARG A 96 33.50 -12.61 34.98
C ARG A 96 34.08 -11.24 34.61
N ILE A 97 34.81 -10.62 35.54
CA ILE A 97 35.54 -9.35 35.31
C ILE A 97 36.58 -9.50 34.18
N SER A 98 37.30 -10.62 34.10
CA SER A 98 38.31 -10.85 33.05
C SER A 98 37.76 -11.25 31.68
N ALA A 99 36.57 -11.86 31.63
CA ALA A 99 36.00 -12.41 30.41
C ALA A 99 35.01 -11.43 29.74
N GLU A 100 34.25 -10.66 30.52
CA GLU A 100 33.25 -9.73 29.99
C GLU A 100 33.75 -8.27 29.88
N TYR A 101 34.72 -7.83 30.69
CA TYR A 101 35.02 -6.39 30.87
C TYR A 101 36.40 -5.91 30.40
N VAL A 102 37.26 -6.78 29.85
CA VAL A 102 38.64 -6.43 29.47
C VAL A 102 38.77 -5.42 28.33
N PRO A 103 37.90 -5.34 27.30
CA PRO A 103 38.09 -4.35 26.24
C PRO A 103 37.79 -2.91 26.67
N PHE A 104 36.91 -2.69 27.66
CA PHE A 104 36.32 -1.37 27.95
C PHE A 104 36.94 -0.60 29.14
N TYR A 105 37.68 -1.26 30.04
CA TYR A 105 38.06 -0.68 31.35
C TYR A 105 39.57 -0.70 31.69
N ALA A 106 40.44 -1.11 30.75
CA ALA A 106 41.88 -1.30 31.00
C ALA A 106 42.62 -0.14 31.72
N PRO A 107 42.32 1.16 31.46
CA PRO A 107 42.97 2.26 32.19
C PRO A 107 42.44 2.46 33.62
N LYS A 108 41.16 2.17 33.87
CA LYS A 108 40.50 2.47 35.16
C LYS A 108 40.94 1.51 36.26
N ILE A 109 41.19 0.24 35.94
CA ILE A 109 41.66 -0.79 36.88
C ILE A 109 42.98 -0.38 37.57
N ILE A 110 43.83 0.40 36.88
CA ILE A 110 45.08 0.94 37.42
C ILE A 110 44.80 1.90 38.59
N PHE A 111 43.75 2.72 38.50
CA PHE A 111 43.37 3.63 39.57
C PHE A 111 42.85 2.87 40.79
N LEU A 112 41.98 1.87 40.60
CA LEU A 112 41.49 1.01 41.69
C LEU A 112 42.65 0.30 42.41
N ARG A 113 43.62 -0.23 41.64
CA ARG A 113 44.83 -0.84 42.18
C ARG A 113 45.62 0.12 43.07
N ASN A 114 45.90 1.33 42.56
CA ASN A 114 46.69 2.32 43.29
C ASN A 114 45.96 2.82 44.57
N TYR A 115 44.62 2.91 44.53
CA TYR A 115 43.82 3.23 45.70
C TYR A 115 43.85 2.13 46.76
N LEU A 116 43.65 0.87 46.39
CA LEU A 116 43.75 -0.26 47.34
C LEU A 116 45.17 -0.40 47.92
N TYR A 117 46.20 -0.09 47.13
CA TYR A 117 47.58 -0.03 47.61
C TYR A 117 47.81 1.11 48.61
N ALA A 118 47.35 2.33 48.31
CA ALA A 118 47.48 3.46 49.22
C ALA A 118 46.68 3.25 50.53
N LEU A 119 45.50 2.62 50.46
CA LEU A 119 44.66 2.33 51.62
C LEU A 119 45.31 1.33 52.58
N LEU A 120 45.97 0.30 52.05
CA LEU A 120 46.53 -0.80 52.84
C LEU A 120 48.01 -0.61 53.20
N PHE A 121 48.77 0.17 52.41
CA PHE A 121 50.23 0.22 52.51
C PHE A 121 50.86 1.62 52.46
N ASP A 122 50.19 2.66 51.93
CA ASP A 122 50.73 4.03 51.86
C ASP A 122 49.65 5.10 52.10
N SER A 123 49.30 5.28 53.37
CA SER A 123 48.23 6.20 53.80
C SER A 123 48.50 7.67 53.49
N LYS A 124 49.74 8.05 53.14
CA LYS A 124 50.08 9.42 52.74
C LYS A 124 49.60 9.75 51.32
N GLN A 125 49.58 8.77 50.42
CA GLN A 125 49.06 8.93 49.05
C GLN A 125 47.55 8.67 48.95
N LEU A 126 46.93 8.15 50.00
CA LEU A 126 45.51 7.82 50.03
C LEU A 126 44.60 8.98 49.58
N PRO A 127 44.78 10.24 50.02
CA PRO A 127 43.92 11.35 49.57
C PRO A 127 44.00 11.62 48.07
N GLU A 128 45.19 11.47 47.47
CA GLU A 128 45.42 11.71 46.04
C GLU A 128 44.86 10.56 45.19
N GLN A 129 45.06 9.32 45.64
CA GLN A 129 44.51 8.15 44.95
C GLN A 129 42.98 8.07 45.11
N GLU A 130 42.43 8.50 46.24
CA GLU A 130 40.97 8.66 46.42
C GLU A 130 40.39 9.67 45.44
N LEU A 131 41.01 10.84 45.27
CA LEU A 131 40.56 11.82 44.27
C LEU A 131 40.60 11.27 42.84
N THR A 132 41.56 10.38 42.56
CA THR A 132 41.74 9.75 41.25
C THR A 132 40.71 8.65 40.98
N VAL A 133 40.36 7.86 42.00
CA VAL A 133 39.34 6.79 41.89
C VAL A 133 37.92 7.32 42.02
N ARG A 134 37.72 8.44 42.73
CA ARG A 134 36.39 8.99 43.04
C ARG A 134 35.45 9.17 41.85
N PRO A 135 35.89 9.64 40.66
CA PRO A 135 35.03 9.75 39.49
C PRO A 135 34.54 8.40 38.95
N TYR A 136 35.22 7.31 39.32
CA TYR A 136 34.99 5.96 38.83
C TYR A 136 34.55 4.99 39.93
N ILE A 137 34.25 5.47 41.14
CA ILE A 137 33.87 4.60 42.25
C ILE A 137 32.68 3.71 41.89
N ASP A 138 31.70 4.25 41.18
CA ASP A 138 30.48 3.53 40.85
C ASP A 138 30.78 2.30 39.96
N ASP A 139 31.84 2.37 39.13
CA ASP A 139 32.36 1.24 38.33
C ASP A 139 33.02 0.16 39.20
N PHE A 140 33.47 0.50 40.41
CA PHE A 140 34.21 -0.39 41.32
C PHE A 140 33.40 -0.83 42.54
N LEU A 141 32.20 -0.30 42.75
CA LEU A 141 31.31 -0.69 43.84
C LEU A 141 31.07 -2.22 43.94
N PRO A 142 30.90 -2.98 42.83
CA PRO A 142 30.77 -4.44 42.90
C PRO A 142 31.99 -5.15 43.48
N ILE A 143 33.18 -4.55 43.36
CA ILE A 143 34.45 -5.11 43.84
C ILE A 143 34.74 -4.68 45.29
N LEU A 144 34.46 -3.41 45.59
CA LEU A 144 34.73 -2.81 46.91
C LEU A 144 33.71 -3.26 47.96
N THR A 145 32.45 -3.48 47.57
CA THR A 145 31.37 -3.88 48.49
C THR A 145 31.66 -5.22 49.20
N PRO A 146 32.00 -6.34 48.51
CA PRO A 146 32.37 -7.59 49.18
C PRO A 146 33.66 -7.51 50.00
N LEU A 147 34.54 -6.56 49.71
CA LEU A 147 35.80 -6.37 50.43
C LEU A 147 35.55 -5.69 51.81
N PHE A 148 34.72 -4.66 51.84
CA PHE A 148 34.44 -3.88 53.04
C PHE A 148 33.32 -4.44 53.93
N THR A 149 32.57 -5.44 53.46
CA THR A 149 31.58 -6.19 54.25
C THR A 149 32.19 -7.19 55.24
N ARG A 150 33.49 -7.47 55.14
CA ARG A 150 34.14 -8.47 55.98
C ARG A 150 34.64 -7.87 57.29
N PRO A 151 34.42 -8.55 58.44
CA PRO A 151 34.85 -8.05 59.75
C PRO A 151 36.34 -7.72 59.83
N GLU A 152 37.16 -8.42 59.05
CA GLU A 152 38.63 -8.25 59.01
C GLU A 152 39.09 -6.85 58.57
N TYR A 153 38.28 -6.13 57.78
CA TYR A 153 38.59 -4.79 57.27
C TYR A 153 37.94 -3.66 58.09
N GLY A 154 37.17 -3.99 59.14
CA GLY A 154 36.58 -3.00 60.06
C GLY A 154 37.58 -1.96 60.59
N PRO A 155 38.81 -2.34 61.00
CA PRO A 155 39.80 -1.40 61.50
C PRO A 155 40.31 -0.37 60.49
N VAL A 156 40.14 -0.56 59.17
CA VAL A 156 40.61 0.40 58.15
C VAL A 156 39.49 1.30 57.61
N LEU A 157 38.23 1.04 57.95
CA LEU A 157 37.09 1.84 57.47
C LEU A 157 37.19 3.31 57.89
N HIS A 158 37.68 3.60 59.10
CA HIS A 158 37.85 4.97 59.60
C HIS A 158 38.86 5.82 58.81
N LEU A 159 39.71 5.20 57.98
CA LEU A 159 40.69 5.89 57.13
C LEU A 159 40.09 6.34 55.78
N ILE A 160 38.93 5.78 55.41
CA ILE A 160 38.27 6.05 54.14
C ILE A 160 37.39 7.28 54.28
N ASN A 161 37.33 8.10 53.23
CA ASN A 161 36.44 9.27 53.22
C ASN A 161 34.97 8.87 53.53
N PRO A 162 34.28 9.54 54.47
CA PRO A 162 32.90 9.21 54.85
C PRO A 162 31.91 9.19 53.67
N SER A 163 32.08 10.07 52.68
CA SER A 163 31.23 10.09 51.48
C SER A 163 31.43 8.87 50.56
N PHE A 164 32.61 8.24 50.62
CA PHE A 164 32.95 7.02 49.89
C PHE A 164 32.35 5.80 50.57
N LEU A 165 32.49 5.74 51.90
CA LEU A 165 31.82 4.75 52.72
C LEU A 165 30.31 4.79 52.51
N GLU A 166 29.69 5.97 52.47
CA GLU A 166 28.25 6.12 52.25
C GLU A 166 27.80 5.55 50.89
N LYS A 167 28.60 5.74 49.84
CA LYS A 167 28.37 5.14 48.52
C LYS A 167 28.49 3.62 48.54
N ILE A 168 29.50 3.09 49.24
CA ILE A 168 29.69 1.64 49.41
C ILE A 168 28.49 1.06 50.14
N ALA A 169 28.09 1.65 51.28
CA ALA A 169 26.91 1.23 52.05
C ALA A 169 25.64 1.22 51.22
N LYS A 170 25.34 2.28 50.45
CA LYS A 170 24.19 2.31 49.54
C LYS A 170 24.22 1.19 48.51
N SER A 171 25.40 0.86 48.00
CA SER A 171 25.56 -0.26 47.05
C SER A 171 25.34 -1.62 47.70
N MET A 172 25.79 -1.82 48.95
CA MET A 172 25.57 -3.10 49.64
C MET A 172 24.09 -3.30 49.99
N VAL A 173 23.40 -2.23 50.37
CA VAL A 173 21.96 -2.27 50.60
C VAL A 173 21.23 -2.61 49.30
N ALA A 174 21.60 -1.98 48.18
CA ALA A 174 21.02 -2.29 46.87
C ALA A 174 21.24 -3.76 46.49
N ASP A 175 22.46 -4.30 46.64
CA ASP A 175 22.75 -5.70 46.32
C ASP A 175 22.02 -6.69 47.25
N ALA A 176 21.96 -6.39 48.55
CA ALA A 176 21.21 -7.19 49.51
C ALA A 176 19.71 -7.24 49.16
N VAL A 177 19.13 -6.10 48.81
CA VAL A 177 17.74 -6.00 48.35
C VAL A 177 17.55 -6.78 47.07
N GLU A 178 18.36 -6.55 46.02
CA GLU A 178 18.23 -7.23 44.72
C GLU A 178 18.28 -8.76 44.82
N ASN A 179 19.08 -9.28 45.76
CA ASN A 179 19.28 -10.70 45.98
C ASN A 179 18.33 -11.31 47.03
N LEU A 180 17.48 -10.50 47.69
CA LEU A 180 16.65 -10.88 48.85
C LEU A 180 17.49 -11.53 49.97
N ASN A 181 18.65 -10.95 50.29
CA ASN A 181 19.51 -11.39 51.38
C ASN A 181 19.01 -10.85 52.72
N ASN A 182 19.36 -11.53 53.81
CA ASN A 182 18.91 -11.21 55.16
C ASN A 182 19.29 -9.77 55.57
N LEU A 183 18.28 -8.98 55.95
CA LEU A 183 18.44 -7.60 56.38
C LEU A 183 19.00 -7.44 57.82
N SER A 184 19.24 -8.54 58.53
CA SER A 184 19.76 -8.52 59.91
C SER A 184 21.15 -7.90 60.04
N LEU A 185 21.98 -7.98 59.00
CA LEU A 185 23.35 -7.41 58.97
C LEU A 185 23.37 -5.87 59.08
N PHE A 186 22.28 -5.21 58.70
CA PHE A 186 22.16 -3.74 58.68
C PHE A 186 21.52 -3.19 59.97
N GLY A 187 21.82 -3.82 61.11
CA GLY A 187 21.19 -3.52 62.40
C GLY A 187 22.10 -3.60 63.61
N GLU A 188 23.35 -4.00 63.45
CA GLU A 188 24.33 -3.99 64.54
C GLU A 188 24.85 -2.55 64.74
N ASP A 189 25.10 -2.16 65.99
CA ASP A 189 25.45 -0.79 66.40
C ASP A 189 26.64 -0.22 65.59
N THR A 190 27.57 -1.07 65.19
CA THR A 190 28.76 -0.73 64.41
C THR A 190 28.47 -0.26 62.99
N PHE A 191 27.38 -0.69 62.34
CA PHE A 191 27.03 -0.25 60.97
C PHE A 191 26.14 1.00 61.00
N ASN A 192 25.26 1.11 61.99
CA ASN A 192 24.39 2.28 62.19
C ASN A 192 25.16 3.53 62.66
N GLU A 193 26.32 3.37 63.32
CA GLU A 193 27.21 4.50 63.68
C GLU A 193 27.74 5.26 62.45
N TYR A 194 27.92 4.58 61.31
CA TYR A 194 28.49 5.16 60.09
C TYR A 194 27.46 5.38 58.97
N PHE A 195 26.32 4.67 58.98
CA PHE A 195 25.35 4.68 57.89
C PHE A 195 23.93 4.89 58.41
N ASN A 196 23.32 6.04 58.09
CA ASN A 196 21.95 6.39 58.47
C ASN A 196 20.93 5.55 57.67
N THR A 197 20.76 4.29 58.08
CA THR A 197 20.10 3.22 57.33
C THR A 197 18.81 2.69 57.99
N SER A 198 18.42 3.28 59.10
CA SER A 198 17.32 2.80 59.94
C SER A 198 15.93 2.89 59.27
N SER A 199 15.69 3.87 58.39
CA SER A 199 14.35 4.13 57.86
C SER A 199 13.84 3.14 56.80
N TRP A 200 14.72 2.61 55.94
CA TRP A 200 14.34 1.64 54.91
C TRP A 200 14.17 0.23 55.49
N LYS A 201 14.90 -0.10 56.55
CA LYS A 201 14.77 -1.38 57.26
C LYS A 201 13.40 -1.54 57.90
N GLU A 202 12.91 -0.51 58.60
CA GLU A 202 11.58 -0.55 59.21
C GLU A 202 10.45 -0.69 58.15
N LEU A 203 10.66 -0.18 56.94
CA LEU A 203 9.74 -0.35 55.80
C LEU A 203 9.64 -1.81 55.35
N PHE A 204 10.78 -2.47 55.11
CA PHE A 204 10.79 -3.89 54.70
C PHE A 204 10.22 -4.83 55.77
N LEU A 205 10.44 -4.50 57.04
CA LEU A 205 9.91 -5.23 58.19
C LEU A 205 8.43 -4.94 58.48
N GLY A 206 7.82 -3.95 57.81
CA GLY A 206 6.42 -3.57 58.03
C GLY A 206 6.17 -2.76 59.32
N ASN A 207 7.21 -2.21 59.94
CA ASN A 207 7.13 -1.42 61.17
C ASN A 207 6.93 0.08 60.88
N PHE A 208 5.88 0.42 60.13
CA PHE A 208 5.60 1.80 59.70
C PHE A 208 5.50 2.82 60.86
N ASP A 209 4.98 2.41 62.02
CA ASP A 209 4.88 3.25 63.23
C ASP A 209 6.25 3.61 63.84
N ASN A 210 7.24 2.71 63.77
CA ASN A 210 8.61 3.01 64.19
C ASN A 210 9.33 3.85 63.14
N GLY A 211 9.08 3.59 61.85
CA GLY A 211 9.61 4.40 60.75
C GLY A 211 9.26 5.89 60.88
N LEU A 212 8.02 6.22 61.27
CA LEU A 212 7.60 7.61 61.53
C LEU A 212 8.32 8.27 62.72
N LYS A 213 8.70 7.48 63.74
CA LYS A 213 9.40 7.99 64.95
C LYS A 213 10.91 8.21 64.72
N VAL A 214 11.50 7.42 63.83
CA VAL A 214 12.96 7.41 63.55
C VAL A 214 13.35 8.44 62.49
N LEU A 215 12.40 8.98 61.71
CA LEU A 215 12.65 9.98 60.68
C LEU A 215 12.83 11.39 61.27
N HIS A 216 14.02 11.97 61.09
CA HIS A 216 14.24 13.40 61.35
C HIS A 216 13.53 14.26 60.27
N PRO A 217 12.61 15.18 60.63
CA PRO A 217 11.81 15.97 59.69
C PRO A 217 12.62 16.79 58.68
N GLU A 218 13.86 17.16 59.02
CA GLU A 218 14.75 17.95 58.16
C GLU A 218 15.53 17.11 57.14
N ALA A 219 15.73 15.81 57.39
CA ALA A 219 16.57 14.95 56.55
C ALA A 219 15.84 14.41 55.31
N SER A 220 14.50 14.30 55.35
CA SER A 220 13.72 13.98 54.15
C SER A 220 12.30 14.55 54.21
N PRO A 221 12.01 15.65 53.48
CA PRO A 221 10.78 16.42 53.63
C PRO A 221 9.54 15.74 53.01
N TYR A 222 9.72 14.64 52.26
CA TYR A 222 8.65 13.95 51.54
C TYR A 222 8.35 12.53 52.07
N PHE A 223 9.29 11.85 52.74
CA PHE A 223 9.07 10.48 53.24
C PHE A 223 7.89 10.32 54.21
N PRO A 224 7.64 11.25 55.17
CA PRO A 224 6.50 11.12 56.07
C PRO A 224 5.16 11.04 55.33
N PHE A 225 5.00 11.77 54.22
CA PHE A 225 3.77 11.73 53.41
C PHE A 225 3.54 10.37 52.76
N PHE A 226 4.61 9.69 52.32
CA PHE A 226 4.50 8.37 51.69
C PHE A 226 4.19 7.28 52.72
N ILE A 227 4.76 7.35 53.92
CA ILE A 227 4.45 6.42 55.00
C ILE A 227 3.00 6.62 55.47
N GLU A 228 2.58 7.87 55.70
CA GLU A 228 1.21 8.17 56.10
C GLU A 228 0.20 7.74 55.02
N ALA A 229 0.49 7.98 53.73
CA ALA A 229 -0.34 7.51 52.63
C ALA A 229 -0.44 5.98 52.57
N SER A 230 0.66 5.27 52.82
CA SER A 230 0.70 3.81 52.83
C SER A 230 -0.09 3.24 54.02
N LEU A 231 -0.04 3.87 55.18
CA LEU A 231 -0.85 3.50 56.35
C LEU A 231 -2.36 3.71 56.10
N GLN A 232 -2.74 4.80 55.43
CA GLN A 232 -4.14 5.05 55.05
C GLN A 232 -4.68 3.95 54.13
N LEU A 233 -3.85 3.37 53.25
CA LEU A 233 -4.22 2.21 52.44
C LEU A 233 -4.21 0.92 53.26
N LEU A 234 -3.11 0.62 53.96
CA LEU A 234 -2.88 -0.68 54.61
C LEU A 234 -3.68 -0.92 55.89
N LYS A 235 -4.14 0.15 56.57
CA LYS A 235 -4.85 0.06 57.85
C LYS A 235 -6.26 0.63 57.79
N GLU A 236 -6.41 1.84 57.25
CA GLU A 236 -7.66 2.60 57.30
C GLU A 236 -8.57 2.43 56.06
N ASN A 237 -8.08 1.76 55.00
CA ASN A 237 -8.79 1.57 53.73
C ASN A 237 -9.32 2.89 53.11
N ASN A 238 -8.51 3.96 53.14
CA ASN A 238 -8.90 5.28 52.66
C ASN A 238 -8.05 5.73 51.46
N PRO A 239 -8.41 5.31 50.22
CA PRO A 239 -7.62 5.60 49.02
C PRO A 239 -7.62 7.08 48.61
N GLU A 240 -8.69 7.83 48.91
CA GLU A 240 -8.77 9.27 48.59
C GLU A 240 -7.79 10.09 49.43
N LEU A 241 -7.74 9.83 50.74
CA LEU A 241 -6.80 10.49 51.64
C LEU A 241 -5.36 10.07 51.32
N ALA A 242 -5.14 8.80 51.00
CA ALA A 242 -3.85 8.29 50.53
C ALA A 242 -3.38 9.01 49.27
N MET A 243 -4.25 9.17 48.27
CA MET A 243 -3.92 9.88 47.02
C MET A 243 -3.53 11.35 47.27
N SER A 244 -4.26 12.04 48.16
CA SER A 244 -3.95 13.43 48.57
C SER A 244 -2.57 13.54 49.24
N LEU A 245 -2.23 12.57 50.10
CA LEU A 245 -0.93 12.52 50.78
C LEU A 245 0.21 12.17 49.80
N PHE A 246 0.00 11.22 48.88
CA PHE A 246 0.96 10.93 47.81
C PHE A 246 1.21 12.16 46.93
N ASP A 247 0.17 12.90 46.55
CA ASP A 247 0.32 14.13 45.77
C ASP A 247 1.16 15.19 46.49
N LYS A 248 0.96 15.37 47.80
CA LYS A 248 1.78 16.27 48.63
C LYS A 248 3.24 15.79 48.68
N GLY A 249 3.46 14.48 48.86
CA GLY A 249 4.78 13.86 48.86
C GLY A 249 5.51 14.03 47.52
N ILE A 250 4.85 13.72 46.40
CA ILE A 250 5.40 13.84 45.04
C ILE A 250 5.65 15.32 44.68
N LYS A 251 4.80 16.25 45.09
CA LYS A 251 5.05 17.70 44.94
C LYS A 251 6.33 18.14 45.67
N LYS A 252 6.54 17.68 46.91
CA LYS A 252 7.77 17.97 47.67
C LYS A 252 8.99 17.27 47.08
N GLN A 253 8.87 16.01 46.67
CA GLN A 253 9.92 15.24 46.00
C GLN A 253 10.39 15.93 44.71
N ARG A 254 9.47 16.52 43.94
CA ARG A 254 9.80 17.30 42.72
C ARG A 254 10.62 18.56 42.99
N GLY A 255 10.63 19.07 44.22
CA GLY A 255 11.55 20.13 44.64
C GLY A 255 13.03 19.68 44.59
N THR A 256 13.28 18.38 44.78
CA THR A 256 14.61 17.76 44.76
C THR A 256 14.89 17.04 43.44
N VAL A 257 13.91 16.30 42.91
CA VAL A 257 14.00 15.52 41.66
C VAL A 257 12.87 15.95 40.72
N ARG A 258 13.09 17.03 39.95
CA ARG A 258 12.08 17.75 39.14
C ARG A 258 11.26 16.92 38.14
N SER A 259 11.69 15.71 37.87
CA SER A 259 11.22 14.89 36.74
C SER A 259 10.39 13.69 37.16
N MET A 260 10.37 13.35 38.45
CA MET A 260 9.74 12.11 38.92
C MET A 260 8.24 12.33 39.19
N GLN A 261 7.40 11.50 38.58
CA GLN A 261 5.93 11.53 38.76
C GLN A 261 5.39 10.42 39.68
N ILE A 262 6.25 9.53 40.17
CA ILE A 262 5.94 8.49 41.16
C ILE A 262 6.89 8.59 42.36
N PRO A 263 6.58 7.98 43.52
CA PRO A 263 7.54 7.84 44.61
C PRO A 263 8.84 7.17 44.14
N LEU A 264 10.01 7.62 44.63
CA LEU A 264 11.31 7.06 44.23
C LEU A 264 11.55 5.61 44.72
N GLN A 265 10.89 5.21 45.81
CA GLN A 265 10.96 3.85 46.33
C GLN A 265 9.81 3.02 45.76
N ALA A 266 10.13 1.84 45.25
CA ALA A 266 9.20 0.97 44.54
C ALA A 266 8.00 0.56 45.42
N GLU A 267 8.23 0.36 46.70
CA GLU A 267 7.20 0.01 47.69
C GLU A 267 6.08 1.05 47.75
N TYR A 268 6.47 2.33 47.87
CA TYR A 268 5.50 3.43 47.89
C TYR A 268 4.88 3.67 46.51
N ALA A 269 5.62 3.36 45.43
CA ALA A 269 5.08 3.43 44.08
C ALA A 269 3.96 2.41 43.86
N LEU A 270 4.06 1.18 44.38
CA LEU A 270 2.97 0.19 44.34
C LEU A 270 1.70 0.71 45.02
N TYR A 271 1.83 1.24 46.23
CA TYR A 271 0.70 1.77 46.97
C TYR A 271 0.10 3.01 46.33
N PHE A 272 0.93 3.85 45.72
CA PHE A 272 0.46 4.94 44.87
C PHE A 272 -0.33 4.43 43.66
N MET A 273 0.14 3.36 42.98
CA MET A 273 -0.58 2.75 41.86
C MET A 273 -1.93 2.15 42.29
N ILE A 274 -2.00 1.53 43.46
CA ILE A 274 -3.26 0.98 44.02
C ILE A 274 -4.22 2.12 44.42
N ALA A 275 -3.73 3.18 45.07
CA ALA A 275 -4.55 4.37 45.36
C ALA A 275 -5.06 5.05 44.08
N LEU A 276 -4.22 5.13 43.05
CA LEU A 276 -4.54 5.73 41.76
C LEU A 276 -5.63 4.94 41.02
N GLN A 277 -5.61 3.61 41.11
CA GLN A 277 -6.65 2.75 40.54
C GLN A 277 -8.01 2.96 41.22
N ALA A 278 -8.02 3.25 42.53
CA ALA A 278 -9.23 3.53 43.28
C ALA A 278 -9.81 4.94 43.00
N GLN A 279 -9.14 5.77 42.19
CA GLN A 279 -9.67 7.07 41.77
C GLN A 279 -10.57 6.94 40.52
N PRO A 280 -11.57 7.82 40.34
CA PRO A 280 -12.37 7.88 39.10
C PRO A 280 -11.49 8.07 37.85
N SER A 281 -11.85 7.39 36.75
CA SER A 281 -11.06 7.35 35.51
C SER A 281 -10.71 8.73 34.94
N GLU A 282 -11.60 9.72 35.11
CA GLU A 282 -11.38 11.10 34.65
C GLU A 282 -10.20 11.79 35.36
N THR A 283 -9.97 11.45 36.63
CA THR A 283 -8.88 12.01 37.44
C THR A 283 -7.58 11.21 37.31
N ALA A 284 -7.69 9.88 37.18
CA ALA A 284 -6.55 8.98 37.08
C ALA A 284 -5.85 9.03 35.70
N ALA A 285 -6.61 9.07 34.61
CA ALA A 285 -6.07 9.03 33.23
C ALA A 285 -4.97 10.07 32.93
N PRO A 286 -5.12 11.37 33.25
CA PRO A 286 -4.07 12.36 32.98
C PRO A 286 -2.84 12.18 33.88
N ILE A 287 -2.99 11.63 35.08
CA ILE A 287 -1.88 11.31 35.99
C ILE A 287 -1.10 10.10 35.44
N ILE A 288 -1.81 9.04 35.03
CA ILE A 288 -1.24 7.84 34.41
C ILE A 288 -0.42 8.21 33.16
N GLN A 289 -0.96 9.06 32.28
CA GLN A 289 -0.22 9.49 31.09
C GLN A 289 1.07 10.24 31.43
N LYS A 290 1.05 11.12 32.43
CA LYS A 290 2.25 11.82 32.91
C LYS A 290 3.29 10.86 33.49
N ILE A 291 2.85 9.81 34.17
CA ILE A 291 3.73 8.76 34.70
C ILE A 291 4.37 7.99 33.55
N ILE A 292 3.59 7.53 32.56
CA ILE A 292 4.11 6.82 31.39
C ILE A 292 5.11 7.68 30.61
N ASP A 293 4.79 8.96 30.38
CA ASP A 293 5.70 9.89 29.71
C ASP A 293 6.99 10.11 30.51
N SER A 294 6.89 10.18 31.84
CA SER A 294 8.04 10.29 32.74
C SER A 294 8.93 9.05 32.69
N LEU A 295 8.32 7.86 32.72
CA LEU A 295 9.02 6.57 32.69
C LEU A 295 9.60 6.25 31.29
N THR A 296 9.02 6.79 30.22
CA THR A 296 9.48 6.52 28.84
C THR A 296 10.63 7.43 28.39
N LYS A 297 10.80 8.60 29.01
CA LYS A 297 11.82 9.60 28.63
C LYS A 297 13.22 9.29 29.19
N ARG A 298 13.44 8.16 29.85
CA ARG A 298 14.68 7.82 30.57
C ARG A 298 14.99 6.33 30.55
N GLU A 299 16.27 6.00 30.67
CA GLU A 299 16.74 4.63 30.95
C GLU A 299 16.92 4.47 32.46
N TYR A 300 16.07 3.70 33.17
CA TYR A 300 16.38 3.15 34.50
C TYR A 300 15.47 1.95 34.89
N THR A 301 16.01 1.16 35.86
CA THR A 301 15.56 0.01 36.68
C THR A 301 14.53 -1.02 36.16
N ARG A 302 14.77 -2.32 36.46
CA ARG A 302 13.82 -3.43 36.15
C ARG A 302 12.46 -3.28 36.88
N THR A 303 12.37 -2.48 37.95
CA THR A 303 11.10 -2.14 38.65
C THR A 303 10.28 -1.07 37.93
N ASP A 304 10.91 -0.12 37.23
CA ASP A 304 10.20 0.91 36.46
C ASP A 304 9.42 0.30 35.29
N ASP A 305 9.97 -0.76 34.67
CA ASP A 305 9.27 -1.59 33.68
C ASP A 305 7.97 -2.16 34.27
N CYS A 306 7.99 -2.63 35.53
CA CYS A 306 6.81 -3.16 36.22
C CYS A 306 5.74 -2.08 36.44
N PHE A 307 6.12 -0.88 36.93
CA PHE A 307 5.16 0.22 37.14
C PHE A 307 4.62 0.80 35.84
N LYS A 308 5.44 0.83 34.78
CA LYS A 308 4.98 1.18 33.44
C LYS A 308 3.92 0.20 32.95
N LEU A 309 4.11 -1.10 33.19
CA LEU A 309 3.12 -2.12 32.83
C LEU A 309 1.84 -2.01 33.66
N MET A 310 1.93 -1.71 34.96
CA MET A 310 0.76 -1.40 35.79
C MET A 310 -0.01 -0.19 35.22
N CYS A 311 0.68 0.89 34.86
CA CYS A 311 0.07 2.07 34.21
C CYS A 311 -0.61 1.72 32.88
N LEU A 312 0.04 0.93 32.03
CA LEU A 312 -0.49 0.51 30.73
C LEU A 312 -1.69 -0.43 30.87
N SER A 313 -1.71 -1.26 31.91
CA SER A 313 -2.86 -2.09 32.29
C SER A 313 -4.05 -1.21 32.71
N LEU A 314 -3.82 -0.17 33.51
CA LEU A 314 -4.87 0.80 33.88
C LEU A 314 -5.41 1.60 32.69
N GLN A 315 -4.67 1.70 31.57
CA GLN A 315 -5.13 2.27 30.30
C GLN A 315 -5.77 1.24 29.35
N ASN A 316 -6.01 0.00 29.81
CA ASN A 316 -6.60 -1.10 29.03
C ASN A 316 -5.79 -1.51 27.78
N ASN A 317 -4.46 -1.36 27.80
CA ASN A 317 -3.58 -1.67 26.67
C ASN A 317 -3.19 -3.16 26.62
N ARG A 318 -4.18 -4.03 26.34
CA ARG A 318 -4.13 -5.49 26.50
C ARG A 318 -2.99 -6.20 25.75
N ASN A 319 -2.60 -5.71 24.58
CA ASN A 319 -1.52 -6.31 23.79
C ASN A 319 -0.14 -6.15 24.44
N VAL A 320 0.16 -4.96 24.96
CA VAL A 320 1.43 -4.69 25.65
C VAL A 320 1.49 -5.44 26.99
N VAL A 321 0.36 -5.53 27.70
CA VAL A 321 0.24 -6.30 28.94
C VAL A 321 0.54 -7.79 28.69
N LYS A 322 -0.01 -8.39 27.63
CA LYS A 322 0.18 -9.82 27.32
C LYS A 322 1.63 -10.16 26.91
N GLN A 323 2.24 -9.38 26.01
CA GLN A 323 3.63 -9.58 25.62
C GLN A 323 4.58 -9.51 26.83
N ASN A 324 4.38 -8.50 27.68
CA ASN A 324 5.24 -8.31 28.84
C ASN A 324 4.92 -9.28 29.98
N SER A 325 3.69 -9.77 30.11
CA SER A 325 3.36 -10.84 31.06
C SER A 325 4.18 -12.11 30.80
N THR A 326 4.45 -12.43 29.52
CA THR A 326 5.33 -13.55 29.14
C THR A 326 6.77 -13.29 29.60
N ARG A 327 7.27 -12.07 29.44
CA ARG A 327 8.59 -11.66 29.94
C ARG A 327 8.68 -11.74 31.46
N LEU A 328 7.64 -11.30 32.19
CA LEU A 328 7.57 -11.41 33.65
C LEU A 328 7.55 -12.88 34.11
N GLN A 329 6.83 -13.75 33.41
CA GLN A 329 6.81 -15.19 33.68
C GLN A 329 8.17 -15.85 33.41
N GLN A 330 8.91 -15.42 32.38
CA GLN A 330 10.29 -15.86 32.15
C GLN A 330 11.24 -15.42 33.26
N MET A 331 11.04 -14.23 33.86
CA MET A 331 11.79 -13.80 35.04
C MET A 331 11.50 -14.64 36.29
N ILE A 332 10.34 -15.28 36.36
CA ILE A 332 9.99 -16.25 37.41
C ILE A 332 10.64 -17.61 37.12
N LEU A 333 10.66 -18.04 35.86
CA LEU A 333 11.29 -19.30 35.46
C LEU A 333 12.82 -19.28 35.61
N HIS A 334 13.45 -18.14 35.34
CA HIS A 334 14.90 -17.94 35.42
C HIS A 334 15.24 -16.73 36.31
N PRO A 335 15.13 -16.86 37.64
CA PRO A 335 15.36 -15.76 38.56
C PRO A 335 16.86 -15.43 38.65
N ASP A 336 17.29 -14.44 37.86
CA ASP A 336 18.62 -13.85 37.93
C ASP A 336 18.79 -12.97 39.19
N LYS A 337 17.75 -12.18 39.51
CA LYS A 337 17.71 -11.27 40.65
C LYS A 337 16.35 -11.39 41.39
N PRO A 338 16.30 -12.14 42.50
CA PRO A 338 15.07 -12.52 43.20
C PRO A 338 14.09 -11.40 43.55
N TYR A 339 14.57 -10.19 43.89
CA TYR A 339 13.69 -9.06 44.21
C TYR A 339 12.88 -8.57 43.01
N TYR A 340 13.49 -8.53 41.82
CA TYR A 340 12.74 -8.18 40.60
C TYR A 340 11.77 -9.29 40.19
N THR A 341 12.10 -10.55 40.48
CA THR A 341 11.16 -11.68 40.31
C THR A 341 9.95 -11.55 41.25
N LEU A 342 10.16 -11.12 42.49
CA LEU A 342 9.06 -10.82 43.42
C LEU A 342 8.16 -9.69 42.89
N TRP A 343 8.74 -8.63 42.34
CA TRP A 343 7.98 -7.57 41.66
C TRP A 343 7.24 -8.06 40.41
N ALA A 344 7.81 -8.99 39.65
CA ALA A 344 7.14 -9.62 38.51
C ALA A 344 5.88 -10.39 38.96
N ILE A 345 5.94 -11.12 40.07
CA ILE A 345 4.79 -11.81 40.68
C ILE A 345 3.69 -10.82 41.08
N ILE A 346 4.05 -9.75 41.82
CA ILE A 346 3.11 -8.71 42.23
C ILE A 346 2.48 -8.01 41.03
N THR A 347 3.28 -7.74 39.99
CA THR A 347 2.82 -7.07 38.77
C THR A 347 1.87 -7.93 37.96
N LEU A 348 2.15 -9.23 37.81
CA LEU A 348 1.26 -10.19 37.15
C LEU A 348 -0.12 -10.21 37.81
N TYR A 349 -0.16 -10.16 39.15
CA TYR A 349 -1.42 -10.07 39.87
C TYR A 349 -2.12 -8.73 39.63
N PHE A 350 -1.39 -7.62 39.72
CA PHE A 350 -1.93 -6.28 39.50
C PHE A 350 -2.59 -6.14 38.11
N ILE A 351 -1.96 -6.69 37.07
CA ILE A 351 -2.46 -6.63 35.69
C ILE A 351 -3.52 -7.70 35.36
N GLY A 352 -3.84 -8.58 36.32
CA GLY A 352 -4.88 -9.61 36.18
C GLY A 352 -4.46 -10.88 35.44
N GLU A 353 -3.15 -11.14 35.28
CA GLU A 353 -2.62 -12.29 34.57
C GLU A 353 -2.17 -13.40 35.54
N LYS A 354 -2.75 -14.59 35.43
CA LYS A 354 -2.35 -15.75 36.22
C LYS A 354 -1.13 -16.45 35.57
N PRO A 355 0.00 -16.64 36.28
CA PRO A 355 1.16 -17.36 35.75
C PRO A 355 0.86 -18.84 35.48
N GLN A 356 1.62 -19.43 34.55
CA GLN A 356 1.55 -20.87 34.25
C GLN A 356 1.83 -21.73 35.48
N GLU A 357 1.12 -22.86 35.62
CA GLU A 357 1.24 -23.75 36.79
C GLU A 357 2.65 -24.26 37.05
N GLN A 358 3.46 -24.44 36.01
CA GLN A 358 4.86 -24.88 36.12
C GLN A 358 5.74 -23.88 36.89
N LEU A 359 5.32 -22.62 36.99
CA LEU A 359 6.04 -21.55 37.70
C LEU A 359 5.70 -21.50 39.19
N GLN A 360 4.75 -22.32 39.65
CA GLN A 360 4.23 -22.30 41.01
C GLN A 360 5.31 -22.57 42.07
N GLU A 361 6.17 -23.57 41.83
CA GLU A 361 7.23 -23.93 42.79
C GLU A 361 8.28 -22.82 42.93
N GLU A 362 8.74 -22.26 41.81
CA GLU A 362 9.76 -21.21 41.84
C GLU A 362 9.18 -19.88 42.36
N ALA A 363 7.93 -19.55 42.02
CA ALA A 363 7.25 -18.38 42.58
C ALA A 363 7.07 -18.49 44.09
N LEU A 364 6.67 -19.67 44.60
CA LEU A 364 6.60 -19.95 46.03
C LEU A 364 7.97 -19.81 46.70
N ARG A 365 9.02 -20.35 46.09
CA ARG A 365 10.40 -20.26 46.60
C ARG A 365 10.87 -18.82 46.75
N ILE A 366 10.57 -17.95 45.79
CA ILE A 366 10.95 -16.53 45.83
C ILE A 366 10.21 -15.77 46.92
N VAL A 367 8.89 -15.98 47.06
CA VAL A 367 8.08 -15.35 48.12
C VAL A 367 8.48 -15.86 49.50
N ASP A 368 8.77 -17.17 49.63
CA ASP A 368 9.27 -17.77 50.87
C ASP A 368 10.66 -17.23 51.24
N LYS A 369 11.54 -17.03 50.25
CA LYS A 369 12.85 -16.39 50.44
C LYS A 369 12.69 -14.94 50.93
N ALA A 370 11.76 -14.18 50.37
CA ALA A 370 11.47 -12.81 50.79
C ALA A 370 11.01 -12.76 52.26
N TYR A 371 10.11 -13.66 52.64
CA TYR A 371 9.61 -13.78 54.02
C TYR A 371 10.73 -14.09 55.02
N HIS A 372 11.53 -15.13 54.79
CA HIS A 372 12.59 -15.55 55.72
C HIS A 372 13.72 -14.53 55.86
N ASN A 373 13.94 -13.66 54.87
CA ASN A 373 15.01 -12.66 54.88
C ASN A 373 14.55 -11.25 55.34
N GLY A 374 13.30 -11.10 55.76
CA GLY A 374 12.81 -9.86 56.38
C GLY A 374 12.14 -8.85 55.44
N TYR A 375 11.76 -9.25 54.22
CA TYR A 375 10.98 -8.44 53.27
C TYR A 375 9.49 -8.71 53.44
N LEU A 376 8.99 -8.50 54.66
CA LEU A 376 7.67 -8.99 55.10
C LEU A 376 6.51 -8.37 54.31
N ILE A 377 6.62 -7.09 53.96
CA ILE A 377 5.58 -6.38 53.21
C ILE A 377 5.46 -6.88 51.76
N GLN A 378 6.58 -7.04 51.07
CA GLN A 378 6.60 -7.57 49.69
C GLN A 378 6.23 -9.06 49.67
N ALA A 379 6.63 -9.81 50.71
CA ALA A 379 6.21 -11.19 50.89
C ALA A 379 4.70 -11.30 51.13
N LEU A 380 4.08 -10.37 51.85
CA LEU A 380 2.62 -10.32 52.05
C LEU A 380 1.86 -10.14 50.73
N GLU A 381 2.26 -9.16 49.91
CA GLU A 381 1.63 -8.92 48.59
C GLU A 381 1.86 -10.09 47.63
N GLY A 382 3.08 -10.63 47.59
CA GLY A 382 3.41 -11.80 46.78
C GLY A 382 2.66 -13.06 47.22
N ALA A 383 2.60 -13.34 48.52
CA ALA A 383 1.90 -14.50 49.06
C ALA A 383 0.38 -14.39 48.87
N TYR A 384 -0.18 -13.17 48.95
CA TYR A 384 -1.57 -12.93 48.59
C TYR A 384 -1.84 -13.29 47.13
N ALA A 385 -1.02 -12.80 46.19
CA ALA A 385 -1.12 -13.13 44.77
C ALA A 385 -1.06 -14.64 44.51
N LEU A 386 -0.09 -15.33 45.12
CA LEU A 386 0.04 -16.79 45.03
C LEU A 386 -1.18 -17.52 45.60
N ASN A 387 -1.71 -17.08 46.74
CA ASN A 387 -2.87 -17.69 47.38
C ASN A 387 -4.15 -17.49 46.56
N GLN A 388 -4.29 -16.38 45.83
CA GLN A 388 -5.40 -16.18 44.90
C GLN A 388 -5.31 -17.10 43.67
N TRP A 389 -4.10 -17.32 43.15
CA TRP A 389 -3.92 -18.18 41.98
C TRP A 389 -3.93 -19.68 42.31
N TRP A 390 -3.37 -20.06 43.45
CA TRP A 390 -3.01 -21.43 43.79
C TRP A 390 -3.27 -21.77 45.27
N GLY A 391 -4.31 -21.18 45.88
CA GLY A 391 -4.66 -21.37 47.30
C GLY A 391 -5.04 -22.80 47.70
N GLU A 392 -5.30 -23.69 46.72
CA GLU A 392 -5.48 -25.12 46.96
C GLU A 392 -4.17 -25.84 47.33
N ASN A 393 -3.00 -25.25 47.02
CA ASN A 393 -1.72 -25.80 47.43
C ASN A 393 -1.47 -25.52 48.92
N PRO A 394 -1.33 -26.56 49.78
CA PRO A 394 -1.17 -26.40 51.22
C PRO A 394 0.05 -25.57 51.63
N ALA A 395 1.13 -25.58 50.84
CA ALA A 395 2.34 -24.83 51.16
C ALA A 395 2.15 -23.33 50.96
N ILE A 396 1.46 -22.92 49.89
CA ILE A 396 1.14 -21.52 49.59
C ILE A 396 0.16 -20.96 50.62
N ASN A 397 -0.91 -21.71 50.90
CA ASN A 397 -1.91 -21.31 51.88
C ASN A 397 -1.29 -21.14 53.29
N ARG A 398 -0.42 -22.08 53.69
CA ARG A 398 0.31 -22.01 54.97
C ARG A 398 1.28 -20.84 55.02
N LEU A 399 1.99 -20.53 53.94
CA LEU A 399 2.91 -19.39 53.87
C LEU A 399 2.14 -18.07 54.01
N TYR A 400 1.06 -17.89 53.25
CA TYR A 400 0.21 -16.70 53.34
C TYR A 400 -0.39 -16.53 54.75
N GLY A 401 -0.88 -17.61 55.37
CA GLY A 401 -1.38 -17.61 56.74
C GLY A 401 -0.32 -17.15 57.76
N LYS A 402 0.90 -17.68 57.69
CA LYS A 402 2.02 -17.28 58.57
C LYS A 402 2.38 -15.79 58.44
N ILE A 403 2.48 -15.29 57.20
CA ILE A 403 2.83 -13.88 56.95
C ILE A 403 1.73 -12.96 57.49
N LYS A 404 0.46 -13.34 57.27
CA LYS A 404 -0.72 -12.60 57.75
C LYS A 404 -0.86 -12.61 59.29
N GLU A 405 -0.47 -13.69 59.96
CA GLU A 405 -0.42 -13.72 61.43
C GLU A 405 0.68 -12.82 61.99
N GLN A 406 1.81 -12.69 61.28
CA GLN A 406 2.95 -11.88 61.70
C GLN A 406 2.77 -10.37 61.42
N LEU A 407 2.03 -10.01 60.38
CA LEU A 407 1.74 -8.62 60.02
C LEU A 407 0.27 -8.27 60.29
N ALA A 408 0.02 -7.23 61.09
CA ALA A 408 -1.33 -6.75 61.40
C ALA A 408 -2.00 -5.96 60.26
N TYR A 409 -1.58 -6.15 59.00
CA TYR A 409 -2.11 -5.45 57.84
C TYR A 409 -2.79 -6.42 56.87
N GLU A 410 -3.86 -5.96 56.24
CA GLU A 410 -4.39 -6.64 55.05
C GLU A 410 -3.55 -6.26 53.82
N PRO A 411 -3.33 -7.19 52.86
CA PRO A 411 -2.61 -6.89 51.61
C PRO A 411 -3.25 -5.71 50.87
N ALA A 412 -2.49 -4.79 50.30
CA ALA A 412 -3.04 -3.71 49.51
C ALA A 412 -3.70 -4.23 48.23
N LEU A 413 -3.17 -5.31 47.64
CA LEU A 413 -3.74 -5.98 46.47
C LEU A 413 -5.15 -6.56 46.72
N SER A 414 -5.57 -6.77 47.97
CA SER A 414 -6.93 -7.24 48.28
C SER A 414 -7.99 -6.14 48.22
N ARG A 415 -7.56 -4.87 48.23
CA ARG A 415 -8.42 -3.68 48.22
C ARG A 415 -8.72 -3.17 46.82
N MET A 416 -8.15 -3.80 45.80
CA MET A 416 -8.48 -3.52 44.41
C MET A 416 -9.90 -4.04 44.14
N GLU A 417 -10.91 -3.15 44.17
CA GLU A 417 -12.25 -3.51 43.68
C GLU A 417 -12.17 -3.81 42.19
N ARG A 418 -12.45 -5.08 41.84
CA ARG A 418 -12.58 -5.50 40.45
C ARG A 418 -13.93 -5.00 39.93
N GLN A 419 -13.98 -3.73 39.53
CA GLN A 419 -15.00 -3.29 38.58
C GLN A 419 -14.86 -4.14 37.32
N GLU A 420 -15.93 -4.81 36.93
CA GLU A 420 -15.94 -5.63 35.72
C GLU A 420 -15.69 -4.72 34.51
N ASP A 421 -14.92 -5.23 33.54
CA ASP A 421 -14.44 -4.46 32.38
C ASP A 421 -15.58 -3.75 31.63
N TRP A 422 -16.80 -4.28 31.70
CA TRP A 422 -17.99 -3.69 31.09
C TRP A 422 -18.52 -2.44 31.83
N GLU A 423 -18.38 -2.32 33.15
CA GLU A 423 -18.81 -1.13 33.91
C GLU A 423 -17.88 0.07 33.65
N LYS A 424 -16.58 -0.19 33.47
CA LYS A 424 -15.59 0.85 33.13
C LYS A 424 -15.79 1.35 31.69
N ASP A 425 -16.08 0.47 30.76
CA ASP A 425 -16.40 0.82 29.37
C ASP A 425 -17.74 1.59 29.26
N LEU A 426 -18.74 1.28 30.09
CA LEU A 426 -20.02 1.99 30.14
C LEU A 426 -19.95 3.36 30.83
N THR A 427 -19.15 3.51 31.89
CA THR A 427 -19.00 4.80 32.58
C THR A 427 -18.20 5.79 31.73
N MET A 428 -17.23 5.31 30.94
CA MET A 428 -16.48 6.11 29.97
C MET A 428 -17.35 6.57 28.79
N LEU A 429 -18.37 5.76 28.42
CA LEU A 429 -19.39 6.12 27.42
C LEU A 429 -20.48 7.06 27.95
N LEU A 430 -20.75 7.05 29.27
CA LEU A 430 -21.76 7.90 29.91
C LEU A 430 -21.28 9.34 30.20
N GLY A 431 -19.97 9.62 30.15
CA GLY A 431 -19.39 10.95 30.35
C GLY A 431 -19.37 11.86 29.11
N LEU A 432 -19.76 11.37 27.93
CA LEU A 432 -19.72 12.14 26.67
C LEU A 432 -21.11 12.62 26.21
N GLY A 433 -22.01 12.86 27.17
CA GLY A 433 -23.30 13.49 26.95
C GLY A 433 -23.28 15.00 27.24
N GLY A 434 -23.06 15.80 26.21
CA GLY A 434 -23.58 17.18 26.15
C GLY A 434 -22.59 18.32 26.40
N LYS A 435 -22.14 18.94 25.30
CA LYS A 435 -21.93 20.39 25.26
C LYS A 435 -22.53 20.95 23.97
N LYS A 436 -23.42 21.93 24.16
CA LYS A 436 -23.99 22.80 23.12
C LYS A 436 -22.87 23.40 22.27
N VAL A 437 -22.98 23.25 20.96
CA VAL A 437 -22.18 24.02 20.01
C VAL A 437 -22.76 25.43 19.96
N ALA A 438 -21.96 26.41 20.38
CA ALA A 438 -22.18 27.82 20.13
C ALA A 438 -21.62 28.19 18.75
N GLU A 439 -22.28 29.11 18.07
CA GLU A 439 -21.91 29.68 16.79
C GLU A 439 -20.67 30.57 16.84
N SER A 440 -20.11 30.79 15.62
CA SER A 440 -19.05 31.70 15.17
C SER A 440 -17.61 31.17 15.34
N ALA A 441 -16.69 31.35 14.39
CA ALA A 441 -16.61 32.36 13.34
C ALA A 441 -16.02 31.81 12.01
N ASP A 442 -16.31 32.53 10.93
CA ASP A 442 -15.67 32.42 9.62
C ASP A 442 -14.14 32.32 9.69
N ASP A 443 -13.55 31.48 8.82
CA ASP A 443 -12.49 31.94 7.93
C ASP A 443 -12.19 30.93 6.80
N GLU A 444 -12.19 31.47 5.57
CA GLU A 444 -11.64 30.94 4.29
C GLU A 444 -12.00 29.51 3.83
N LYS A 445 -13.28 29.24 3.53
CA LYS A 445 -13.65 28.07 2.70
C LYS A 445 -13.43 28.31 1.20
N GLY A 446 -12.72 27.37 0.57
CA GLY A 446 -12.95 26.99 -0.83
C GLY A 446 -11.74 26.98 -1.76
N LYS A 447 -10.58 27.52 -1.36
CA LYS A 447 -9.46 27.69 -2.30
C LYS A 447 -8.39 26.59 -2.22
N TYR A 448 -8.28 25.89 -1.09
CA TYR A 448 -7.22 24.90 -0.81
C TYR A 448 -7.79 23.65 -0.10
N ARG A 449 -7.29 22.46 -0.43
CA ARG A 449 -7.53 21.20 0.32
C ARG A 449 -6.26 20.36 0.44
N VAL A 450 -6.13 19.61 1.53
CA VAL A 450 -5.05 18.61 1.69
C VAL A 450 -5.55 17.24 1.21
N THR A 451 -4.73 16.57 0.41
CA THR A 451 -4.97 15.22 -0.11
C THR A 451 -3.80 14.31 0.24
N TYR A 452 -4.02 13.02 0.42
CA TYR A 452 -2.98 12.06 0.79
C TYR A 452 -2.77 11.03 -0.32
N TYR A 453 -1.53 10.73 -0.66
CA TYR A 453 -1.18 9.61 -1.54
C TYR A 453 -0.53 8.51 -0.69
N LEU A 454 -1.13 7.32 -0.69
CA LEU A 454 -0.65 6.16 0.06
C LEU A 454 -0.11 5.11 -0.92
N SER A 455 1.09 4.61 -0.66
CA SER A 455 1.62 3.40 -1.30
C SER A 455 1.33 2.18 -0.39
N PRO A 456 0.40 1.28 -0.74
CA PRO A 456 -0.02 0.17 0.14
C PRO A 456 1.08 -0.87 0.38
N GLN A 457 2.10 -0.92 -0.50
CA GLN A 457 3.20 -1.88 -0.42
C GLN A 457 4.33 -1.39 0.49
N SER A 458 4.67 -0.10 0.40
CA SER A 458 5.71 0.51 1.23
C SER A 458 5.17 1.23 2.47
N LEU A 459 3.83 1.30 2.61
CA LEU A 459 3.10 2.01 3.66
C LEU A 459 3.46 3.52 3.76
N GLN A 460 4.03 4.08 2.68
CA GLN A 460 4.42 5.49 2.65
C GLN A 460 3.23 6.40 2.33
N ILE A 461 3.15 7.52 3.04
CA ILE A 461 2.11 8.54 2.91
C ILE A 461 2.76 9.86 2.44
N GLN A 462 2.24 10.45 1.37
CA GLN A 462 2.65 11.77 0.89
C GLN A 462 1.46 12.75 0.92
N PRO A 463 1.47 13.77 1.81
CA PRO A 463 0.46 14.83 1.80
C PRO A 463 0.73 15.83 0.66
N VAL A 464 -0.34 16.27 -0.01
CA VAL A 464 -0.32 17.14 -1.20
C VAL A 464 -1.39 18.23 -1.05
N LEU A 465 -1.04 19.47 -1.38
CA LEU A 465 -1.93 20.62 -1.33
C LEU A 465 -2.55 20.87 -2.71
N GLN A 466 -3.86 20.72 -2.85
CA GLN A 466 -4.59 21.05 -4.07
C GLN A 466 -5.28 22.41 -3.97
N THR A 467 -5.33 23.12 -5.10
CA THR A 467 -5.94 24.45 -5.25
C THR A 467 -7.12 24.40 -6.21
N PHE A 468 -8.22 25.07 -5.86
CA PHE A 468 -9.40 25.15 -6.74
C PHE A 468 -9.17 26.20 -7.85
N GLN A 469 -9.23 25.79 -9.11
CA GLN A 469 -8.96 26.66 -10.27
C GLN A 469 -10.25 27.30 -10.82
N LYS A 470 -10.11 28.44 -11.50
CA LYS A 470 -11.24 29.18 -12.12
C LYS A 470 -11.99 28.38 -13.21
N SER A 471 -11.43 27.28 -13.69
CA SER A 471 -12.04 26.33 -14.66
C SER A 471 -13.02 25.35 -14.02
N GLY A 472 -13.21 25.38 -12.69
CA GLY A 472 -14.05 24.44 -11.95
C GLY A 472 -13.38 23.11 -11.59
N LYS A 473 -12.08 22.94 -11.90
CA LYS A 473 -11.29 21.73 -11.58
C LYS A 473 -10.24 22.01 -10.49
N TRP A 474 -9.91 21.00 -9.70
CA TRP A 474 -8.81 21.05 -8.73
C TRP A 474 -7.46 20.91 -9.46
N SER A 475 -6.43 21.64 -9.01
CA SER A 475 -5.07 21.52 -9.55
C SER A 475 -4.45 20.15 -9.25
N ALA A 476 -3.41 19.77 -10.01
CA ALA A 476 -2.66 18.51 -9.80
C ALA A 476 -2.02 18.40 -8.40
N GLY A 477 -1.98 19.50 -7.64
CA GLY A 477 -1.49 19.53 -6.28
C GLY A 477 0.02 19.78 -6.19
N LYS A 478 0.46 20.33 -5.06
CA LYS A 478 1.88 20.53 -4.74
C LYS A 478 2.22 19.77 -3.47
N ASN A 479 3.27 18.94 -3.51
CA ASN A 479 3.72 18.18 -2.34
C ASN A 479 3.91 19.11 -1.14
N ILE A 480 3.31 18.72 -0.01
CA ILE A 480 3.53 19.39 1.26
C ILE A 480 4.77 18.77 1.87
N SER A 481 5.73 19.58 2.29
CA SER A 481 6.91 19.06 2.98
C SER A 481 6.49 18.45 4.33
N LEU A 482 6.99 17.25 4.63
CA LEU A 482 6.64 16.51 5.85
C LEU A 482 6.92 17.31 7.13
N LYS A 483 7.96 18.14 7.12
CA LYS A 483 8.24 19.11 8.19
C LYS A 483 7.13 20.15 8.34
N SER A 484 6.67 20.77 7.26
CA SER A 484 5.61 21.78 7.30
C SER A 484 4.26 21.17 7.68
N PHE A 485 4.03 19.92 7.28
CA PHE A 485 2.81 19.18 7.62
C PHE A 485 2.81 18.81 9.11
N TYR A 486 3.92 18.28 9.62
CA TYR A 486 4.13 17.99 11.05
C TYR A 486 3.99 19.22 11.96
N GLU A 487 4.51 20.37 11.53
CA GLU A 487 4.39 21.64 12.26
C GLU A 487 2.98 22.27 12.16
N GLY A 488 2.04 21.67 11.42
CA GLY A 488 0.67 22.16 11.28
C GLY A 488 0.53 23.45 10.48
N LYS A 489 1.54 23.79 9.66
CA LYS A 489 1.62 25.06 8.89
C LYS A 489 1.12 24.94 7.45
N ALA A 490 0.65 23.77 7.04
CA ALA A 490 0.11 23.57 5.70
C ALA A 490 -1.29 24.22 5.59
N LYS A 491 -1.54 24.89 4.47
CA LYS A 491 -2.83 25.57 4.23
C LYS A 491 -3.93 24.55 3.99
N GLY A 492 -5.14 24.80 4.51
CA GLY A 492 -6.30 23.95 4.26
C GLY A 492 -6.32 22.61 5.02
N MET A 493 -5.55 22.48 6.11
CA MET A 493 -5.59 21.32 7.01
C MET A 493 -6.91 21.29 7.79
N THR A 494 -7.51 20.10 7.87
CA THR A 494 -8.68 19.78 8.68
C THR A 494 -8.27 19.24 10.05
N GLU A 495 -9.24 19.11 10.98
CA GLU A 495 -9.05 18.46 12.29
C GLU A 495 -8.54 17.01 12.17
N GLN A 496 -8.89 16.29 11.11
CA GLN A 496 -8.35 14.95 10.85
C GLN A 496 -6.90 15.02 10.38
N ASP A 497 -6.53 16.01 9.56
CA ASP A 497 -5.16 16.21 9.08
C ASP A 497 -4.18 16.50 10.23
N TYR A 498 -4.63 17.27 11.24
CA TYR A 498 -3.85 17.51 12.45
C TYR A 498 -3.64 16.25 13.29
N ARG A 499 -4.63 15.35 13.34
CA ARG A 499 -4.47 14.05 14.00
C ARG A 499 -3.47 13.16 13.25
N ILE A 500 -3.53 13.14 11.93
CA ILE A 500 -2.60 12.41 11.06
C ILE A 500 -1.17 12.95 11.22
N ALA A 501 -0.97 14.27 11.22
CA ALA A 501 0.34 14.91 11.40
C ALA A 501 0.99 14.56 12.75
N LYS A 502 0.20 14.40 13.81
CA LYS A 502 0.68 14.00 15.15
C LYS A 502 1.18 12.55 15.22
N GLN A 503 0.81 11.71 14.24
CA GLN A 503 1.28 10.33 14.15
C GLN A 503 2.60 10.20 13.37
N MET A 504 3.28 11.31 13.05
CA MET A 504 4.60 11.30 12.45
C MET A 504 5.69 11.33 13.53
N HIS A 505 6.81 10.68 13.25
CA HIS A 505 8.01 10.72 14.09
C HIS A 505 9.16 11.42 13.35
N ARG A 506 10.00 12.11 14.12
CA ARG A 506 11.17 12.84 13.62
C ARG A 506 12.43 12.04 13.94
N SER A 507 13.18 11.67 12.92
CA SER A 507 14.49 11.02 13.06
C SER A 507 15.61 12.05 12.85
N TYR A 508 16.68 11.93 13.64
CA TYR A 508 17.80 12.87 13.64
C TYR A 508 18.98 12.27 12.86
N GLY A 509 19.25 12.79 11.65
CA GLY A 509 20.41 12.45 10.85
C GLY A 509 21.53 13.50 10.95
N TYR A 510 22.77 13.08 10.66
CA TYR A 510 23.97 13.92 10.76
C TYR A 510 23.99 15.13 9.81
N TYR A 511 23.17 15.12 8.75
CA TYR A 511 23.06 16.19 7.77
C TYR A 511 21.63 16.73 7.55
N ASP A 512 20.58 16.01 7.97
CA ASP A 512 19.20 16.51 7.93
C ASP A 512 18.26 15.75 8.91
N ASN A 513 17.15 16.38 9.29
CA ASN A 513 16.10 15.73 10.08
C ASN A 513 15.05 15.13 9.13
N SER A 514 14.85 13.80 9.16
CA SER A 514 13.77 13.16 8.41
C SER A 514 12.50 13.05 9.25
N TYR A 515 11.35 13.08 8.57
CA TYR A 515 10.03 12.93 9.17
C TYR A 515 9.33 11.76 8.48
N GLU A 516 8.79 10.82 9.25
CA GLU A 516 8.19 9.59 8.73
C GLU A 516 6.87 9.29 9.44
N PHE A 517 5.90 8.75 8.70
CA PHE A 517 4.62 8.31 9.26
C PHE A 517 4.76 6.94 9.93
N ASN A 518 4.01 6.71 11.01
CA ASN A 518 3.90 5.37 11.63
C ASN A 518 2.62 4.65 11.17
N ASP A 519 2.47 3.36 11.52
CA ASP A 519 1.28 2.55 11.18
C ASP A 519 -0.03 3.14 11.74
N LYS A 520 0.03 3.91 12.83
CA LYS A 520 -1.14 4.58 13.42
C LYS A 520 -1.63 5.75 12.55
N ALA A 521 -0.76 6.37 11.74
CA ALA A 521 -1.18 7.36 10.77
C ALA A 521 -2.12 6.77 9.72
N ILE A 522 -1.90 5.51 9.31
CA ILE A 522 -2.78 4.77 8.39
C ILE A 522 -4.14 4.48 9.04
N LYS A 523 -4.16 4.21 10.36
CA LYS A 523 -5.40 4.05 11.10
C LYS A 523 -6.22 5.34 11.18
N GLU A 524 -5.57 6.49 11.33
CA GLU A 524 -6.24 7.81 11.29
C GLU A 524 -6.70 8.21 9.88
N LEU A 525 -6.16 7.57 8.83
CA LEU A 525 -6.60 7.72 7.44
C LEU A 525 -7.86 6.88 7.11
N ILE A 526 -8.34 6.01 8.02
CA ILE A 526 -9.60 5.28 7.85
C ILE A 526 -10.76 6.27 7.72
N GLY A 527 -11.55 6.11 6.65
CA GLY A 527 -12.67 7.01 6.31
C GLY A 527 -12.27 8.43 5.88
N HIS A 528 -10.99 8.68 5.59
CA HIS A 528 -10.54 10.01 5.13
C HIS A 528 -11.07 10.33 3.72
N PRO A 529 -11.72 11.49 3.50
CA PRO A 529 -12.45 11.78 2.26
C PRO A 529 -11.56 12.10 1.04
N TYR A 530 -10.26 12.34 1.25
CA TYR A 530 -9.31 12.73 0.19
C TYR A 530 -8.01 11.91 0.22
N LEU A 531 -8.15 10.60 0.23
CA LEU A 531 -7.03 9.65 0.16
C LEU A 531 -6.97 9.04 -1.24
N PHE A 532 -5.76 8.93 -1.81
CA PHE A 532 -5.49 8.49 -3.18
C PHE A 532 -4.33 7.47 -3.21
N LEU A 533 -4.25 6.67 -4.26
CA LEU A 533 -3.17 5.69 -4.44
C LEU A 533 -1.92 6.35 -5.05
N ASP A 534 -0.77 6.17 -4.41
CA ASP A 534 0.52 6.71 -4.87
C ASP A 534 0.98 6.07 -6.20
N GLY A 535 1.51 6.88 -7.12
CA GLY A 535 1.95 6.44 -8.46
C GLY A 535 0.84 6.16 -9.50
N SER A 536 -0.42 6.49 -9.20
CA SER A 536 -1.56 6.33 -10.13
C SER A 536 -2.36 7.62 -10.28
N ASP A 537 -3.00 7.83 -11.44
CA ASP A 537 -3.67 9.09 -11.83
C ASP A 537 -4.88 9.47 -10.94
N ASN A 538 -4.61 10.01 -9.75
CA ASN A 538 -5.61 10.55 -8.81
C ASN A 538 -6.78 9.60 -8.49
N ILE A 539 -6.52 8.31 -8.31
CA ILE A 539 -7.54 7.31 -7.95
C ILE A 539 -7.81 7.41 -6.44
N PRO A 540 -8.94 7.97 -5.95
CA PRO A 540 -9.31 7.90 -4.54
C PRO A 540 -9.48 6.46 -4.04
N ILE A 541 -8.96 6.23 -2.84
CA ILE A 541 -9.05 4.95 -2.14
C ILE A 541 -9.69 5.16 -0.76
N GLU A 542 -10.50 4.19 -0.36
CA GLU A 542 -11.12 4.12 0.94
C GLU A 542 -10.36 3.10 1.82
N LEU A 543 -9.94 3.54 3.00
CA LEU A 543 -9.46 2.64 4.05
C LEU A 543 -10.59 2.34 5.02
N ILE A 544 -10.79 1.06 5.30
CA ILE A 544 -11.85 0.58 6.20
C ILE A 544 -11.25 -0.43 7.17
N GLU A 545 -11.77 -0.47 8.38
CA GLU A 545 -11.37 -1.47 9.37
C GLU A 545 -11.75 -2.89 8.91
N GLY A 546 -10.77 -3.78 8.82
CA GLY A 546 -10.94 -5.21 8.55
C GLY A 546 -11.14 -6.02 9.83
N LYS A 547 -12.10 -6.95 9.84
CA LYS A 547 -12.35 -7.86 10.98
C LYS A 547 -12.18 -9.33 10.57
N PRO A 548 -11.48 -10.15 11.37
CA PRO A 548 -11.32 -11.58 11.12
C PRO A 548 -12.62 -12.35 11.42
N ILE A 549 -13.04 -13.20 10.47
CA ILE A 549 -14.30 -13.95 10.49
C ILE A 549 -14.01 -15.44 10.32
N VAL A 550 -14.53 -16.26 11.23
CA VAL A 550 -14.43 -17.74 11.22
C VAL A 550 -15.79 -18.35 10.93
N ASN A 551 -15.88 -19.14 9.85
CA ASN A 551 -17.09 -19.83 9.39
C ASN A 551 -17.02 -21.33 9.66
N VAL A 552 -18.15 -21.93 9.98
CA VAL A 552 -18.31 -23.39 10.15
C VAL A 552 -19.12 -23.96 9.00
N VAL A 553 -18.52 -24.86 8.22
CA VAL A 553 -19.16 -25.47 7.04
C VAL A 553 -19.41 -26.95 7.28
N LYS A 554 -20.64 -27.44 7.05
CA LYS A 554 -20.98 -28.87 7.11
C LYS A 554 -20.65 -29.58 5.79
N ASN A 555 -20.03 -30.75 5.85
CA ASN A 555 -19.76 -31.65 4.72
C ASN A 555 -20.21 -33.10 5.03
N ASN A 556 -20.06 -34.02 4.07
CA ASN A 556 -20.48 -35.42 4.20
C ASN A 556 -19.71 -36.23 5.27
N LYS A 557 -18.66 -35.64 5.88
CA LYS A 557 -17.82 -36.27 6.91
C LYS A 557 -17.86 -35.52 8.26
N GLY A 558 -18.65 -34.45 8.40
CA GLY A 558 -18.72 -33.63 9.62
C GLY A 558 -18.72 -32.11 9.37
N TYR A 559 -18.00 -31.35 10.19
CA TYR A 559 -17.91 -29.89 10.19
C TYR A 559 -16.47 -29.42 9.98
N ARG A 560 -16.28 -28.29 9.30
CA ARG A 560 -14.96 -27.69 9.06
C ARG A 560 -14.96 -26.21 9.38
N LEU A 561 -13.90 -25.74 10.03
CA LEU A 561 -13.68 -24.33 10.33
C LEU A 561 -12.89 -23.67 9.18
N VAL A 562 -13.36 -22.52 8.69
CA VAL A 562 -12.77 -21.78 7.57
C VAL A 562 -12.72 -20.30 7.91
N CYS A 563 -11.55 -19.65 7.84
CA CYS A 563 -11.43 -18.21 8.05
C CYS A 563 -11.45 -17.42 6.74
N ASN A 564 -11.89 -16.16 6.78
CA ASN A 564 -11.82 -15.22 5.65
C ASN A 564 -10.40 -14.70 5.31
N LEU A 565 -9.43 -14.85 6.22
CA LEU A 565 -8.05 -14.40 6.05
C LEU A 565 -7.17 -15.57 5.62
N GLU A 566 -6.51 -15.40 4.46
CA GLU A 566 -5.51 -16.35 3.94
C GLU A 566 -4.13 -15.68 4.10
N ASP A 567 -3.17 -16.44 4.66
CA ASP A 567 -1.78 -16.03 4.90
C ASP A 567 -1.60 -14.77 5.76
N VAL A 568 -1.56 -14.97 7.09
CA VAL A 568 -1.40 -13.90 8.07
C VAL A 568 -0.08 -14.06 8.84
N ASP A 569 0.90 -13.21 8.52
CA ASP A 569 2.25 -13.27 9.12
C ASP A 569 2.51 -12.17 10.15
N SER A 570 1.79 -11.04 10.08
CA SER A 570 1.91 -9.88 10.96
C SER A 570 0.59 -9.51 11.65
N CYS A 571 0.68 -8.77 12.76
CA CYS A 571 -0.50 -8.25 13.47
C CYS A 571 -1.14 -7.06 12.74
N PHE A 572 -0.32 -6.24 12.07
CA PHE A 572 -0.79 -5.12 11.27
C PHE A 572 -0.47 -5.38 9.79
N PHE A 573 -1.50 -5.31 8.94
CA PHE A 573 -1.35 -5.39 7.50
C PHE A 573 -2.57 -4.78 6.81
N ILE A 574 -2.35 -4.29 5.59
CA ILE A 574 -3.41 -3.81 4.72
C ILE A 574 -3.67 -4.89 3.68
N ARG A 575 -4.91 -5.38 3.60
CA ARG A 575 -5.34 -6.27 2.53
C ARG A 575 -6.21 -5.49 1.56
N LYS A 576 -5.86 -5.55 0.29
CA LYS A 576 -6.69 -5.04 -0.79
C LYS A 576 -7.99 -5.85 -0.84
N GLU A 577 -9.14 -5.22 -0.57
CA GLU A 577 -10.47 -5.83 -0.79
C GLU A 577 -10.88 -5.62 -2.24
N THR A 578 -10.67 -4.40 -2.75
CA THR A 578 -10.75 -4.04 -4.15
C THR A 578 -9.69 -2.98 -4.49
N ASN A 579 -9.50 -2.55 -5.75
CA ASN A 579 -8.48 -1.54 -6.06
C ASN A 579 -8.73 -0.15 -5.44
N THR A 580 -9.95 0.16 -5.03
CA THR A 580 -10.28 1.43 -4.36
C THR A 580 -10.68 1.25 -2.91
N ARG A 581 -10.63 0.02 -2.39
CA ARG A 581 -11.04 -0.27 -1.01
C ARG A 581 -10.07 -1.23 -0.37
N TYR A 582 -9.42 -0.77 0.68
CA TYR A 582 -8.42 -1.54 1.41
C TYR A 582 -8.87 -1.75 2.85
N LEU A 583 -8.79 -3.00 3.30
CA LEU A 583 -9.09 -3.39 4.66
C LEU A 583 -7.82 -3.30 5.49
N VAL A 584 -7.84 -2.46 6.52
CA VAL A 584 -6.77 -2.32 7.49
C VAL A 584 -7.06 -3.28 8.64
N TYR A 585 -6.25 -4.32 8.78
CA TYR A 585 -6.34 -5.29 9.88
C TYR A 585 -5.31 -4.93 10.95
N ASP A 586 -5.81 -4.73 12.17
CA ASP A 586 -5.03 -4.50 13.40
C ASP A 586 -5.35 -5.64 14.37
N LEU A 587 -4.79 -6.82 14.10
CA LEU A 587 -5.07 -8.05 14.82
C LEU A 587 -4.30 -8.09 16.13
N THR A 588 -4.92 -8.64 17.17
CA THR A 588 -4.18 -9.00 18.39
C THR A 588 -3.32 -10.24 18.14
N GLU A 589 -2.25 -10.42 18.93
CA GLU A 589 -1.41 -11.62 18.84
C GLU A 589 -2.19 -12.92 19.08
N SER A 590 -3.24 -12.87 19.92
CA SER A 590 -4.13 -14.01 20.12
C SER A 590 -4.95 -14.33 18.89
N GLN A 591 -5.50 -13.32 18.21
CA GLN A 591 -6.20 -13.50 16.95
C GLN A 591 -5.25 -14.07 15.90
N LEU A 592 -4.03 -13.57 15.79
CA LEU A 592 -3.01 -14.08 14.87
C LEU A 592 -2.67 -15.56 15.14
N GLN A 593 -2.47 -15.96 16.40
CA GLN A 593 -2.20 -17.36 16.75
C GLN A 593 -3.38 -18.28 16.50
N ILE A 594 -4.61 -17.84 16.80
CA ILE A 594 -5.83 -18.61 16.52
C ILE A 594 -5.98 -18.83 15.01
N LEU A 595 -5.75 -17.78 14.20
CA LEU A 595 -5.81 -17.85 12.74
C LEU A 595 -4.72 -18.78 12.17
N LYS A 596 -3.48 -18.72 12.69
CA LYS A 596 -2.39 -19.64 12.31
C LYS A 596 -2.73 -21.10 12.65
N ASN A 597 -3.24 -21.36 13.85
CA ASN A 597 -3.61 -22.71 14.31
C ASN A 597 -4.80 -23.30 13.53
N LEU A 598 -5.81 -22.49 13.20
CA LEU A 598 -6.95 -22.91 12.39
C LEU A 598 -6.53 -23.32 10.97
N LYS A 599 -5.49 -22.68 10.41
CA LYS A 599 -4.93 -23.00 9.10
C LYS A 599 -4.11 -24.30 9.10
N GLU A 600 -3.18 -24.45 10.05
CA GLU A 600 -2.24 -25.59 10.08
C GLU A 600 -2.93 -26.94 10.33
N GLN A 601 -3.99 -26.95 11.14
CA GLN A 601 -4.63 -28.17 11.62
C GLN A 601 -5.78 -28.68 10.73
N ASN A 602 -6.25 -27.87 9.78
CA ASN A 602 -7.33 -28.21 8.83
C ASN A 602 -8.51 -28.98 9.46
N ILE A 603 -8.96 -28.50 10.62
CA ILE A 603 -9.76 -29.25 11.59
C ILE A 603 -11.10 -29.70 10.98
N ALA A 604 -11.28 -31.01 10.84
CA ALA A 604 -12.53 -31.65 10.43
C ALA A 604 -13.16 -32.37 11.64
N VAL A 605 -14.30 -31.88 12.11
CA VAL A 605 -15.00 -32.39 13.29
C VAL A 605 -16.13 -33.33 12.86
N PRO A 606 -16.12 -34.63 13.23
CA PRO A 606 -17.19 -35.57 12.87
C PRO A 606 -18.53 -35.22 13.55
N GLU A 607 -19.64 -35.76 13.02
CA GLU A 607 -21.01 -35.36 13.40
C GLU A 607 -21.33 -35.54 14.90
N GLN A 608 -20.67 -36.50 15.56
CA GLN A 608 -20.75 -36.77 17.00
C GLN A 608 -20.08 -35.69 17.87
N GLY A 609 -19.17 -34.89 17.32
CA GLY A 609 -18.45 -33.81 18.03
C GLY A 609 -19.17 -32.46 18.03
N LYS A 610 -20.43 -32.40 17.60
CA LYS A 610 -21.20 -31.16 17.42
C LYS A 610 -21.26 -30.30 18.69
N ASP A 611 -21.51 -30.89 19.85
CA ASP A 611 -21.68 -30.14 21.11
C ASP A 611 -20.36 -29.52 21.62
N LEU A 612 -19.24 -30.21 21.41
CA LEU A 612 -17.91 -29.69 21.73
C LEU A 612 -17.52 -28.55 20.77
N LEU A 613 -17.83 -28.70 19.48
CA LEU A 613 -17.65 -27.65 18.48
C LEU A 613 -18.47 -26.41 18.85
N MET A 614 -19.73 -26.57 19.27
CA MET A 614 -20.59 -25.46 19.71
C MET A 614 -20.02 -24.72 20.94
N LYS A 615 -19.44 -25.44 21.91
CA LYS A 615 -18.72 -24.82 23.05
C LYS A 615 -17.48 -24.05 22.61
N VAL A 616 -16.68 -24.61 21.70
CA VAL A 616 -15.48 -23.94 21.15
C VAL A 616 -15.87 -22.69 20.36
N LEU A 617 -16.93 -22.75 19.55
CA LEU A 617 -17.44 -21.61 18.79
C LEU A 617 -17.96 -20.49 19.70
N SER A 618 -18.64 -20.83 20.80
CA SER A 618 -19.10 -19.84 21.80
C SER A 618 -17.95 -19.14 22.53
N HIS A 619 -16.80 -19.79 22.64
CA HIS A 619 -15.59 -19.20 23.20
C HIS A 619 -14.84 -18.37 22.16
N LEU A 620 -14.73 -18.86 20.92
CA LEU A 620 -14.13 -18.13 19.80
C LEU A 620 -14.92 -16.87 19.42
N SER A 621 -16.26 -16.86 19.58
CA SER A 621 -17.10 -15.69 19.30
C SER A 621 -16.81 -14.49 20.21
N THR A 622 -16.09 -14.67 21.32
CA THR A 622 -15.65 -13.59 22.21
C THR A 622 -14.40 -12.85 21.73
N GLN A 623 -13.63 -13.44 20.80
CA GLN A 623 -12.36 -12.90 20.30
C GLN A 623 -12.34 -12.69 18.79
N LEU A 624 -13.18 -13.40 18.05
CA LEU A 624 -13.33 -13.36 16.59
C LEU A 624 -14.81 -13.35 16.26
N THR A 625 -15.18 -12.86 15.08
CA THR A 625 -16.58 -12.98 14.63
C THR A 625 -16.79 -14.41 14.11
N VAL A 626 -17.69 -15.18 14.71
CA VAL A 626 -17.90 -16.61 14.42
C VAL A 626 -19.30 -16.87 13.87
N TYR A 627 -19.39 -17.55 12.72
CA TYR A 627 -20.66 -17.87 12.06
C TYR A 627 -20.82 -19.38 11.85
N SER A 628 -22.00 -19.92 12.20
CA SER A 628 -22.28 -21.36 12.17
C SER A 628 -23.68 -21.67 11.61
N ASP A 629 -23.75 -22.53 10.59
CA ASP A 629 -24.99 -23.03 9.98
C ASP A 629 -25.82 -23.96 10.89
N LEU A 630 -25.34 -24.23 12.11
CA LEU A 630 -25.91 -25.21 13.04
C LEU A 630 -26.69 -24.62 14.20
N ILE A 631 -26.64 -23.30 14.38
CA ILE A 631 -27.52 -22.61 15.31
C ILE A 631 -28.89 -22.60 14.63
N SER A 632 -29.81 -23.40 15.17
CA SER A 632 -31.23 -23.27 14.87
C SER A 632 -31.60 -21.80 14.89
N THR A 633 -31.90 -21.33 13.70
CA THR A 633 -32.63 -20.18 13.18
C THR A 633 -33.62 -19.37 14.04
N ASP A 634 -33.58 -19.46 15.37
CA ASP A 634 -34.48 -18.78 16.31
C ASP A 634 -33.70 -18.02 17.40
N THR A 635 -32.66 -17.27 17.02
CA THR A 635 -32.29 -16.10 17.83
C THR A 635 -33.18 -14.94 17.38
N GLU A 636 -34.02 -14.42 18.29
CA GLU A 636 -35.00 -13.36 18.02
C GLU A 636 -34.41 -12.04 17.45
N ASN A 637 -33.08 -11.93 17.34
CA ASN A 637 -32.35 -10.71 16.95
C ASN A 637 -31.54 -10.82 15.63
N VAL A 638 -31.74 -11.85 14.79
CA VAL A 638 -31.03 -11.96 13.48
C VAL A 638 -32.00 -11.91 12.31
N ARG A 639 -31.91 -10.84 11.50
CA ARG A 639 -32.71 -10.65 10.30
C ARG A 639 -32.16 -11.47 9.14
N LYS A 640 -32.93 -12.45 8.67
CA LYS A 640 -32.59 -13.20 7.44
C LYS A 640 -32.89 -12.37 6.21
N VAL A 641 -31.94 -12.33 5.30
CA VAL A 641 -32.00 -11.56 4.05
C VAL A 641 -31.78 -12.52 2.89
N VAL A 642 -32.55 -12.34 1.81
CA VAL A 642 -32.39 -13.13 0.58
C VAL A 642 -31.06 -12.73 -0.07
N PRO A 643 -30.20 -13.70 -0.45
CA PRO A 643 -28.92 -13.41 -1.10
C PRO A 643 -29.12 -12.75 -2.47
N ASP A 644 -28.39 -11.68 -2.73
CA ASP A 644 -28.21 -11.18 -4.09
C ASP A 644 -27.01 -11.89 -4.74
N SER A 645 -27.29 -12.72 -5.75
CA SER A 645 -26.24 -13.49 -6.46
C SER A 645 -25.66 -12.75 -7.65
N ARG A 646 -26.21 -11.58 -8.03
CA ARG A 646 -25.73 -10.81 -9.18
C ARG A 646 -24.28 -10.38 -9.00
N ILE A 647 -23.53 -10.45 -10.10
CA ILE A 647 -22.12 -10.10 -10.14
C ILE A 647 -21.97 -8.58 -10.08
N ARG A 648 -21.28 -8.09 -9.05
CA ARG A 648 -20.89 -6.68 -8.92
C ARG A 648 -19.62 -6.46 -9.72
N VAL A 649 -19.71 -5.66 -10.78
CA VAL A 649 -18.58 -5.32 -11.65
C VAL A 649 -18.09 -3.95 -11.25
N GLN A 650 -16.98 -3.91 -10.53
CA GLN A 650 -16.39 -2.65 -10.09
C GLN A 650 -15.49 -2.11 -11.20
N LEU A 651 -15.78 -0.90 -11.67
CA LEU A 651 -15.06 -0.26 -12.75
C LEU A 651 -14.18 0.87 -12.23
N LEU A 652 -12.96 0.94 -12.76
CA LEU A 652 -11.91 1.83 -12.30
C LEU A 652 -11.22 2.48 -13.48
N PRO A 653 -10.94 3.79 -13.45
CA PRO A 653 -10.16 4.42 -14.51
C PRO A 653 -8.71 3.92 -14.50
N PHE A 654 -8.15 3.61 -15.67
CA PHE A 654 -6.76 3.21 -15.83
C PHE A 654 -6.18 3.70 -17.17
N GLY A 655 -5.26 4.67 -17.11
CA GLY A 655 -4.78 5.36 -18.31
C GLY A 655 -5.94 6.01 -19.06
N ASN A 656 -6.09 5.69 -20.35
CA ASN A 656 -7.23 6.13 -21.17
C ASN A 656 -8.42 5.15 -21.16
N GLY A 657 -8.33 4.02 -20.44
CA GLY A 657 -9.35 2.96 -20.40
C GLY A 657 -9.86 2.65 -19.00
N LEU A 658 -10.46 1.46 -18.84
CA LEU A 658 -11.00 0.94 -17.59
C LEU A 658 -10.21 -0.27 -17.10
N LYS A 659 -10.31 -0.51 -15.80
CA LYS A 659 -10.05 -1.77 -15.14
C LYS A 659 -11.36 -2.27 -14.56
N ALA A 660 -11.60 -3.57 -14.66
CA ALA A 660 -12.78 -4.20 -14.10
C ALA A 660 -12.42 -5.34 -13.17
N GLU A 661 -13.19 -5.51 -12.12
CA GLU A 661 -13.06 -6.62 -11.20
C GLU A 661 -14.44 -7.15 -10.80
N LEU A 662 -14.58 -8.47 -10.82
CA LEU A 662 -15.86 -9.15 -10.57
C LEU A 662 -15.98 -9.59 -9.10
N PHE A 663 -17.09 -9.22 -8.48
CA PHE A 663 -17.44 -9.52 -7.10
C PHE A 663 -18.92 -9.93 -6.99
N THR A 664 -19.36 -10.24 -5.77
CA THR A 664 -20.76 -10.45 -5.39
C THR A 664 -20.98 -9.71 -4.08
N LYS A 665 -22.19 -9.15 -3.88
CA LYS A 665 -22.61 -8.54 -2.60
C LYS A 665 -23.85 -9.25 -2.08
N PRO A 666 -23.69 -10.25 -1.21
CA PRO A 666 -24.82 -11.09 -0.80
C PRO A 666 -25.91 -10.38 0.02
N PHE A 667 -25.64 -9.17 0.53
CA PHE A 667 -26.63 -8.30 1.20
C PHE A 667 -27.20 -7.21 0.29
N GLY A 668 -27.10 -7.38 -1.04
CA GLY A 668 -27.59 -6.40 -2.01
C GLY A 668 -26.58 -5.27 -2.25
N GLU A 669 -26.89 -4.04 -1.86
CA GLU A 669 -25.98 -2.90 -2.02
C GLU A 669 -24.90 -2.81 -0.92
N ILE A 670 -25.11 -3.57 0.16
CA ILE A 670 -24.33 -3.53 1.39
C ILE A 670 -23.13 -4.50 1.31
N PRO A 671 -21.90 -4.08 1.70
CA PRO A 671 -20.72 -4.96 1.83
C PRO A 671 -20.95 -6.13 2.81
N PRO A 672 -20.19 -7.25 2.73
CA PRO A 672 -18.85 -7.36 2.13
C PRO A 672 -18.82 -7.74 0.64
N TYR A 673 -17.73 -7.42 -0.04
CA TYR A 673 -17.45 -7.88 -1.41
C TYR A 673 -16.89 -9.30 -1.36
N CYS A 674 -17.52 -10.23 -2.07
CA CYS A 674 -17.11 -11.63 -2.14
C CYS A 674 -16.73 -12.03 -3.56
N LYS A 675 -15.65 -12.82 -3.74
CA LYS A 675 -15.34 -13.38 -5.05
C LYS A 675 -16.43 -14.37 -5.48
N PRO A 676 -16.96 -14.29 -6.71
CA PRO A 676 -18.08 -15.14 -7.15
C PRO A 676 -17.76 -16.63 -7.02
N GLY A 677 -18.60 -17.40 -6.33
CA GLY A 677 -18.41 -18.84 -6.17
C GLY A 677 -17.26 -19.27 -5.26
N TRP A 678 -16.58 -18.32 -4.61
CA TRP A 678 -15.49 -18.56 -3.65
C TRP A 678 -15.89 -18.09 -2.23
N GLY A 679 -15.34 -18.75 -1.21
CA GLY A 679 -15.60 -18.45 0.20
C GLY A 679 -16.78 -19.21 0.82
N GLY A 680 -17.18 -18.81 2.03
CA GLY A 680 -18.25 -19.46 2.79
C GLY A 680 -19.64 -19.24 2.19
N LYS A 681 -20.52 -20.25 2.29
CA LYS A 681 -21.91 -20.19 1.79
C LYS A 681 -22.78 -19.28 2.66
N VAL A 682 -22.52 -19.16 3.95
CA VAL A 682 -23.30 -18.30 4.84
C VAL A 682 -22.48 -17.11 5.27
N LEU A 683 -23.09 -15.94 5.14
CA LEU A 683 -22.51 -14.66 5.54
C LEU A 683 -23.43 -13.97 6.54
N ILE A 684 -22.81 -13.28 7.49
CA ILE A 684 -23.50 -12.45 8.46
C ILE A 684 -22.79 -11.10 8.51
N SER A 685 -23.57 -10.02 8.59
CA SER A 685 -23.11 -8.64 8.62
C SER A 685 -23.93 -7.84 9.62
N SER A 686 -23.29 -6.92 10.36
CA SER A 686 -23.95 -6.06 11.35
C SER A 686 -24.29 -4.70 10.72
N GLN A 687 -25.58 -4.36 10.64
CA GLN A 687 -26.08 -3.15 9.99
C GLN A 687 -26.99 -2.37 10.95
N LYS A 688 -26.64 -1.11 11.26
CA LYS A 688 -27.42 -0.21 12.13
C LYS A 688 -27.81 -0.79 13.50
N GLY A 689 -26.96 -1.66 14.07
CA GLY A 689 -27.23 -2.32 15.35
C GLY A 689 -28.05 -3.62 15.26
N GLU A 690 -28.48 -4.03 14.07
CA GLU A 690 -29.14 -5.32 13.80
C GLU A 690 -28.19 -6.30 13.10
N GLN A 691 -28.28 -7.59 13.43
CA GLN A 691 -27.50 -8.65 12.78
C GLN A 691 -28.26 -9.18 11.56
N TRP A 692 -27.63 -9.18 10.39
CA TRP A 692 -28.21 -9.65 9.14
C TRP A 692 -27.52 -10.94 8.70
N GLN A 693 -28.28 -11.95 8.29
CA GLN A 693 -27.76 -13.23 7.79
C GLN A 693 -28.25 -13.52 6.37
N THR A 694 -27.37 -14.01 5.51
CA THR A 694 -27.70 -14.44 4.15
C THR A 694 -26.99 -15.75 3.78
N VAL A 695 -27.60 -16.53 2.90
CA VAL A 695 -27.10 -17.84 2.43
C VAL A 695 -26.85 -17.77 0.93
N ARG A 696 -25.59 -17.58 0.54
CA ARG A 696 -25.14 -17.46 -0.84
C ARG A 696 -25.44 -18.70 -1.69
N ASN A 697 -25.68 -18.47 -2.98
CA ASN A 697 -25.75 -19.52 -3.98
C ASN A 697 -24.45 -19.57 -4.80
N LEU A 698 -23.40 -20.18 -4.23
CA LEU A 698 -22.06 -20.23 -4.84
C LEU A 698 -22.05 -20.84 -6.26
N LYS A 699 -22.93 -21.80 -6.54
CA LYS A 699 -23.03 -22.41 -7.87
C LYS A 699 -23.55 -21.39 -8.89
N GLN A 700 -24.63 -20.70 -8.54
CA GLN A 700 -25.22 -19.66 -9.39
C GLN A 700 -24.27 -18.47 -9.58
N GLU A 701 -23.60 -18.01 -8.52
CA GLU A 701 -22.59 -16.95 -8.62
C GLU A 701 -21.45 -17.34 -9.58
N LYS A 702 -20.97 -18.59 -9.50
CA LYS A 702 -19.90 -19.08 -10.38
C LYS A 702 -20.36 -19.19 -11.84
N GLU A 703 -21.57 -19.69 -12.06
CA GLU A 703 -22.17 -19.78 -13.40
C GLU A 703 -22.33 -18.39 -14.03
N GLN A 704 -22.86 -17.41 -13.27
CA GLN A 704 -23.03 -16.03 -13.72
C GLN A 704 -21.68 -15.33 -13.99
N ALA A 705 -20.69 -15.54 -13.14
CA ALA A 705 -19.34 -14.99 -13.36
C ALA A 705 -18.67 -15.61 -14.60
N ASN A 706 -18.81 -16.92 -14.82
CA ASN A 706 -18.25 -17.60 -15.98
C ASN A 706 -18.86 -17.11 -17.30
N VAL A 707 -20.17 -16.82 -17.32
CA VAL A 707 -20.84 -16.22 -18.49
C VAL A 707 -20.19 -14.88 -18.82
N LEU A 708 -20.05 -14.00 -17.83
CA LEU A 708 -19.39 -12.69 -18.02
C LEU A 708 -17.93 -12.84 -18.45
N TYR A 709 -17.15 -13.74 -17.84
CA TYR A 709 -15.77 -13.99 -18.25
C TYR A 709 -15.67 -14.49 -19.69
N SER A 710 -16.59 -15.36 -20.13
CA SER A 710 -16.57 -15.90 -21.50
C SER A 710 -16.87 -14.85 -22.56
N GLU A 711 -17.72 -13.87 -22.25
CA GLU A 711 -18.00 -12.72 -23.11
C GLU A 711 -16.84 -11.73 -23.09
N ILE A 712 -16.30 -11.44 -21.91
CA ILE A 712 -15.18 -10.51 -21.76
C ILE A 712 -13.94 -11.06 -22.48
N GLN A 713 -13.59 -12.36 -22.33
CA GLN A 713 -12.43 -12.98 -22.98
C GLN A 713 -12.43 -12.93 -24.51
N GLN A 714 -13.56 -12.61 -25.15
CA GLN A 714 -13.62 -12.44 -26.61
C GLN A 714 -13.02 -11.10 -27.08
N LEU A 715 -12.72 -10.15 -26.18
CA LEU A 715 -12.12 -8.87 -26.56
C LEU A 715 -10.60 -9.00 -26.76
N GLU A 716 -10.07 -8.35 -27.80
CA GLU A 716 -8.72 -8.59 -28.32
C GLU A 716 -7.57 -8.10 -27.42
N SER A 717 -7.77 -7.06 -26.60
CA SER A 717 -6.69 -6.41 -25.81
C SER A 717 -6.90 -6.46 -24.30
N ILE A 718 -7.18 -7.66 -23.77
CA ILE A 718 -7.37 -7.87 -22.33
C ILE A 718 -6.15 -8.51 -21.69
N GLU A 719 -5.72 -7.93 -20.57
CA GLU A 719 -4.84 -8.60 -19.62
C GLU A 719 -5.64 -8.98 -18.37
N ILE A 720 -5.74 -10.29 -18.10
CA ILE A 720 -6.32 -10.81 -16.87
C ILE A 720 -5.18 -11.23 -15.94
N ASN A 721 -4.97 -10.49 -14.86
CA ASN A 721 -4.00 -10.83 -13.82
C ASN A 721 -4.72 -10.88 -12.47
N ASP A 722 -4.68 -12.03 -11.80
CA ASP A 722 -5.22 -12.22 -10.45
C ASP A 722 -6.69 -11.79 -10.26
N GLY A 723 -7.50 -11.98 -11.31
CA GLY A 723 -8.92 -11.60 -11.33
C GLY A 723 -9.18 -10.12 -11.64
N LEU A 724 -8.13 -9.31 -11.81
CA LEU A 724 -8.20 -7.95 -12.36
C LEU A 724 -8.17 -8.00 -13.88
N ILE A 725 -9.19 -7.44 -14.51
CA ILE A 725 -9.33 -7.36 -15.96
C ILE A 725 -8.89 -5.96 -16.37
N THR A 726 -7.75 -5.85 -17.05
CA THR A 726 -7.21 -4.58 -17.51
C THR A 726 -7.48 -4.41 -19.00
N PHE A 727 -8.09 -3.28 -19.35
CA PHE A 727 -8.35 -2.90 -20.72
C PHE A 727 -7.34 -1.81 -21.10
N ASN A 728 -6.31 -2.21 -21.85
CA ASN A 728 -5.28 -1.28 -22.31
C ASN A 728 -5.80 -0.31 -23.39
N ASN A 729 -6.95 -0.66 -24.00
CA ASN A 729 -7.62 0.13 -25.01
C ASN A 729 -8.91 0.78 -24.45
N PRO A 730 -9.12 2.11 -24.61
CA PRO A 730 -10.37 2.78 -24.27
C PRO A 730 -11.61 2.13 -24.90
N LEU A 731 -11.47 1.50 -26.06
CA LEU A 731 -12.58 0.86 -26.77
C LEU A 731 -13.08 -0.42 -26.09
N ASP A 732 -12.15 -1.25 -25.63
CA ASP A 732 -12.51 -2.51 -24.95
C ASP A 732 -13.22 -2.20 -23.63
N SER A 733 -12.92 -1.03 -23.06
CA SER A 733 -13.64 -0.47 -21.91
C SER A 733 -15.11 -0.16 -22.23
N LEU A 734 -15.41 0.28 -23.45
CA LEU A 734 -16.77 0.53 -23.91
C LEU A 734 -17.50 -0.77 -24.30
N TYR A 735 -16.80 -1.73 -24.91
CA TYR A 735 -17.34 -3.07 -25.14
C TYR A 735 -17.72 -3.77 -23.84
N LEU A 736 -16.90 -3.64 -22.80
CA LEU A 736 -17.26 -4.11 -21.47
C LEU A 736 -18.58 -3.47 -21.00
N LEU A 737 -18.74 -2.16 -21.12
CA LEU A 737 -19.98 -1.48 -20.72
C LEU A 737 -21.20 -1.98 -21.52
N ASP A 738 -21.05 -2.33 -22.79
CA ASP A 738 -22.11 -2.95 -23.59
C ASP A 738 -22.45 -4.38 -23.13
N ILE A 739 -21.45 -5.21 -22.84
CA ILE A 739 -21.64 -6.55 -22.25
C ILE A 739 -22.41 -6.42 -20.93
N LEU A 740 -21.97 -5.53 -20.03
CA LEU A 740 -22.62 -5.31 -18.74
C LEU A 740 -24.05 -4.78 -18.87
N ARG A 741 -24.34 -4.01 -19.93
CA ARG A 741 -25.70 -3.57 -20.26
C ARG A 741 -26.59 -4.71 -20.76
N LYS A 742 -26.07 -5.64 -21.56
CA LYS A 742 -26.81 -6.82 -22.05
C LYS A 742 -27.13 -7.80 -20.92
N TYR A 743 -26.23 -7.90 -19.94
CA TYR A 743 -26.32 -8.85 -18.83
C TYR A 743 -26.79 -8.21 -17.50
N GLN A 744 -27.64 -7.18 -17.54
CA GLN A 744 -28.16 -6.48 -16.34
C GLN A 744 -28.92 -7.39 -15.36
N ASP A 745 -29.50 -8.50 -15.85
CA ASP A 745 -30.21 -9.47 -15.01
C ASP A 745 -29.25 -10.24 -14.08
N ILE A 746 -27.98 -10.36 -14.47
CA ILE A 746 -26.96 -11.12 -13.74
C ILE A 746 -25.78 -10.27 -13.26
N ALA A 747 -25.67 -9.01 -13.69
CA ALA A 747 -24.56 -8.11 -13.37
C ALA A 747 -25.05 -6.72 -12.94
N VAL A 748 -24.39 -6.12 -11.95
CA VAL A 748 -24.60 -4.73 -11.50
C VAL A 748 -23.27 -3.99 -11.54
N VAL A 749 -23.26 -2.84 -12.19
CA VAL A 749 -22.06 -2.01 -12.34
C VAL A 749 -21.91 -1.09 -11.14
N GLU A 750 -20.69 -1.01 -10.58
CA GLU A 750 -20.38 -0.12 -9.46
C GLU A 750 -19.18 0.78 -9.79
N TRP A 751 -19.35 2.09 -9.61
CA TRP A 751 -18.34 3.13 -9.89
C TRP A 751 -17.83 3.76 -8.59
N PRO A 752 -16.53 3.63 -8.25
CA PRO A 752 -15.97 4.25 -7.05
C PRO A 752 -15.70 5.76 -7.15
N GLU A 753 -15.55 6.32 -8.37
CA GLU A 753 -15.04 7.69 -8.59
C GLU A 753 -15.92 8.56 -9.49
N GLY A 754 -17.23 8.36 -9.43
CA GLY A 754 -18.13 8.95 -10.42
C GLY A 754 -17.97 8.32 -11.81
N GLU A 755 -19.01 8.45 -12.62
CA GLU A 755 -19.05 7.83 -13.95
C GLU A 755 -18.18 8.64 -14.92
N LYS A 756 -17.03 8.08 -15.34
CA LYS A 756 -16.19 8.69 -16.40
C LYS A 756 -16.57 8.24 -17.81
N TYR A 757 -17.16 7.06 -17.94
CA TYR A 757 -17.58 6.48 -19.21
C TYR A 757 -19.02 6.00 -19.08
N ARG A 758 -19.94 6.59 -19.84
CA ARG A 758 -21.35 6.20 -19.84
C ARG A 758 -21.84 5.95 -21.25
N ILE A 759 -22.33 4.74 -21.52
CA ILE A 759 -23.09 4.51 -22.76
C ILE A 759 -24.47 5.12 -22.56
N LYS A 760 -24.73 6.28 -23.17
CA LYS A 760 -25.99 7.01 -23.02
C LYS A 760 -27.16 6.22 -23.62
N LYS A 761 -26.98 5.70 -24.83
CA LYS A 761 -28.02 4.99 -25.59
C LYS A 761 -27.41 4.14 -26.69
N GLN A 762 -28.11 3.05 -27.03
CA GLN A 762 -27.88 2.36 -28.31
C GLN A 762 -28.79 3.00 -29.34
N VAL A 763 -28.19 3.42 -30.45
CA VAL A 763 -28.90 4.13 -31.50
C VAL A 763 -28.84 3.29 -32.76
N ASP A 764 -29.99 3.12 -33.37
CA ASP A 764 -30.16 2.33 -34.58
C ASP A 764 -30.62 3.21 -35.74
N PHE A 765 -30.80 2.60 -36.91
CA PHE A 765 -31.27 3.25 -38.13
C PHE A 765 -32.53 4.10 -37.95
N GLU A 766 -33.47 3.66 -37.12
CA GLU A 766 -34.74 4.37 -36.85
C GLU A 766 -34.55 5.75 -36.22
N ASN A 767 -33.41 5.99 -35.58
CA ASN A 767 -33.13 7.26 -34.91
C ASN A 767 -32.44 8.28 -35.84
N LEU A 768 -32.05 7.85 -37.05
CA LEU A 768 -31.36 8.67 -38.03
C LEU A 768 -32.36 9.20 -39.06
N GLN A 769 -32.49 10.52 -39.14
CA GLN A 769 -33.27 11.18 -40.19
C GLN A 769 -32.32 11.72 -41.25
N LEU A 770 -32.57 11.37 -42.51
CA LEU A 770 -31.77 11.82 -43.65
C LEU A 770 -32.61 12.61 -44.66
N LYS A 771 -31.95 13.60 -45.26
CA LYS A 771 -32.45 14.41 -46.34
C LYS A 771 -31.38 14.53 -47.41
N VAL A 772 -31.75 14.22 -48.65
CA VAL A 772 -30.87 14.34 -49.81
C VAL A 772 -31.39 15.45 -50.72
N THR A 773 -30.53 16.41 -51.03
CA THR A 773 -30.83 17.51 -51.94
C THR A 773 -29.78 17.57 -53.05
N ALA A 774 -30.23 17.65 -54.29
CA ALA A 774 -29.37 17.74 -55.45
C ALA A 774 -28.77 19.13 -55.60
N SER A 775 -27.50 19.14 -55.96
CA SER A 775 -26.73 20.27 -56.47
C SER A 775 -26.19 19.90 -57.86
N THR A 776 -25.57 20.87 -58.55
CA THR A 776 -25.24 20.75 -59.98
C THR A 776 -24.43 19.51 -60.32
N ASP A 777 -23.44 19.16 -59.50
CA ASP A 777 -22.54 18.00 -59.71
C ASP A 777 -22.49 17.03 -58.51
N TRP A 778 -23.21 17.34 -57.44
CA TRP A 778 -23.14 16.64 -56.16
C TRP A 778 -24.52 16.51 -55.52
N PHE A 779 -24.71 15.52 -54.66
CA PHE A 779 -25.84 15.46 -53.75
C PHE A 779 -25.40 15.93 -52.37
N GLU A 780 -26.07 16.94 -51.83
CA GLU A 780 -25.89 17.36 -50.45
C GLU A 780 -26.71 16.45 -49.53
N LEU A 781 -26.01 15.79 -48.62
CA LEU A 781 -26.59 14.97 -47.58
C LEU A 781 -26.69 15.79 -46.29
N GLN A 782 -27.92 15.97 -45.83
CA GLN A 782 -28.23 16.53 -44.52
C GLN A 782 -28.88 15.44 -43.69
N GLY A 783 -28.56 15.39 -42.41
CA GLY A 783 -29.09 14.36 -41.54
C GLY A 783 -28.85 14.67 -40.09
N GLU A 784 -29.76 14.20 -39.26
CA GLU A 784 -29.74 14.39 -37.82
C GLU A 784 -30.01 13.05 -37.15
N LEU A 785 -29.10 12.65 -36.27
CA LEU A 785 -29.25 11.53 -35.37
C LEU A 785 -29.79 12.06 -34.03
N LYS A 786 -31.03 11.71 -33.70
CA LYS A 786 -31.64 12.08 -32.42
C LYS A 786 -31.28 11.04 -31.37
N VAL A 787 -30.45 11.43 -30.42
CA VAL A 787 -30.00 10.55 -29.32
C VAL A 787 -31.01 10.63 -28.17
N ASP A 788 -31.30 11.86 -27.72
CA ASP A 788 -32.28 12.21 -26.69
C ASP A 788 -32.92 13.59 -27.01
N GLU A 789 -33.73 14.15 -26.09
CA GLU A 789 -34.41 15.44 -26.30
C GLU A 789 -33.45 16.64 -26.43
N GLU A 790 -32.23 16.54 -25.89
CA GLU A 790 -31.25 17.62 -25.86
C GLU A 790 -30.05 17.40 -26.81
N THR A 791 -29.80 16.15 -27.20
CA THR A 791 -28.61 15.72 -27.94
C THR A 791 -29.00 15.29 -29.36
N VAL A 792 -28.71 16.17 -30.33
CA VAL A 792 -28.87 15.89 -31.76
C VAL A 792 -27.52 16.03 -32.45
N LEU A 793 -27.07 14.97 -33.11
CA LEU A 793 -25.83 14.99 -33.89
C LEU A 793 -26.15 15.17 -35.37
N THR A 794 -25.47 16.11 -36.02
CA THR A 794 -25.53 16.19 -37.49
C THR A 794 -24.80 15.01 -38.12
N ILE A 795 -25.20 14.61 -39.33
CA ILE A 795 -24.55 13.55 -40.10
C ILE A 795 -23.05 13.83 -40.33
N GLY A 796 -22.67 15.11 -40.52
CA GLY A 796 -21.26 15.53 -40.61
C GLY A 796 -20.48 15.26 -39.34
N GLN A 797 -21.02 15.65 -38.18
CA GLN A 797 -20.42 15.33 -36.88
C GLN A 797 -20.37 13.83 -36.65
N LEU A 798 -21.41 13.08 -37.03
CA LEU A 798 -21.47 11.64 -36.86
C LEU A 798 -20.37 10.93 -37.67
N LEU A 799 -20.19 11.28 -38.95
CA LEU A 799 -19.08 10.74 -39.76
C LEU A 799 -17.72 11.16 -39.22
N ALA A 800 -17.53 12.43 -38.85
CA ALA A 800 -16.28 12.92 -38.28
C ALA A 800 -15.90 12.19 -36.98
N LEU A 801 -16.89 11.91 -36.12
CA LEU A 801 -16.69 11.12 -34.91
C LEU A 801 -16.48 9.63 -35.21
N THR A 802 -17.12 9.08 -36.26
CA THR A 802 -16.89 7.69 -36.71
C THR A 802 -15.49 7.51 -37.30
N ARG A 803 -14.91 8.55 -37.94
CA ARG A 803 -13.52 8.56 -38.42
C ARG A 803 -12.49 8.61 -37.30
N LYS A 804 -12.81 9.33 -36.21
CA LYS A 804 -11.95 9.45 -35.02
C LYS A 804 -12.10 8.27 -34.05
N GLY A 805 -13.30 7.69 -34.00
CA GLY A 805 -13.64 6.55 -33.18
C GLY A 805 -13.21 5.26 -33.82
N HIS A 806 -12.53 4.41 -33.07
CA HIS A 806 -12.36 3.03 -33.46
C HIS A 806 -13.58 2.24 -32.95
N ASN A 807 -14.21 1.40 -33.77
CA ASN A 807 -15.33 0.51 -33.41
C ASN A 807 -16.73 1.14 -33.16
N ASN A 808 -17.73 0.34 -32.72
CA ASN A 808 -19.18 0.66 -32.61
C ASN A 808 -19.52 1.84 -31.67
N PHE A 809 -18.53 2.56 -31.16
CA PHE A 809 -18.72 3.58 -30.14
C PHE A 809 -18.28 4.96 -30.62
N VAL A 810 -19.14 5.93 -30.37
CA VAL A 810 -18.94 7.34 -30.74
C VAL A 810 -18.83 8.16 -29.46
N GLU A 811 -17.69 8.80 -29.24
CA GLU A 811 -17.47 9.67 -28.07
C GLU A 811 -18.26 10.98 -28.21
N LEU A 812 -19.05 11.31 -27.20
CA LEU A 812 -19.71 12.59 -27.01
C LEU A 812 -18.87 13.47 -26.06
N ASN A 813 -19.32 14.69 -25.81
CA ASN A 813 -18.68 15.57 -24.84
C ASN A 813 -18.81 15.01 -23.41
N ASN A 814 -17.77 15.19 -22.59
CA ASN A 814 -17.71 14.88 -21.15
C ASN A 814 -17.66 13.39 -20.76
N GLY A 815 -17.24 12.47 -21.65
CA GLY A 815 -17.09 11.04 -21.32
C GLY A 815 -18.36 10.20 -21.53
N ASP A 816 -19.39 10.77 -22.15
CA ASP A 816 -20.53 10.01 -22.65
C ASP A 816 -20.18 9.34 -23.99
N PHE A 817 -20.68 8.13 -24.22
CA PHE A 817 -20.48 7.37 -25.45
C PHE A 817 -21.83 6.92 -26.01
N LEU A 818 -21.90 6.90 -27.34
CA LEU A 818 -23.02 6.38 -28.12
C LEU A 818 -22.64 5.03 -28.69
N LEU A 819 -23.50 4.03 -28.49
CA LEU A 819 -23.34 2.73 -29.14
C LEU A 819 -24.15 2.73 -30.44
N LEU A 820 -23.47 2.53 -31.57
CA LEU A 820 -24.09 2.33 -32.88
C LEU A 820 -24.39 0.84 -33.08
N SER A 821 -25.56 0.52 -33.65
CA SER A 821 -25.81 -0.84 -34.13
C SER A 821 -24.78 -1.24 -35.20
N GLU A 822 -24.43 -2.52 -35.31
CA GLU A 822 -23.49 -2.99 -36.34
C GLU A 822 -23.99 -2.66 -37.75
N LYS A 823 -25.31 -2.77 -37.94
CA LYS A 823 -25.99 -2.39 -39.19
C LYS A 823 -25.73 -0.92 -39.50
N LEU A 824 -26.01 -0.01 -38.56
CA LEU A 824 -25.82 1.43 -38.74
C LEU A 824 -24.35 1.78 -38.97
N ARG A 825 -23.42 1.21 -38.21
CA ARG A 825 -21.98 1.43 -38.38
C ARG A 825 -21.49 1.02 -39.76
N LYS A 826 -21.78 -0.22 -40.20
CA LYS A 826 -21.31 -0.73 -41.48
C LYS A 826 -21.73 0.20 -42.62
N ARG A 827 -22.96 0.67 -42.54
CA ARG A 827 -23.56 1.58 -43.51
C ARG A 827 -23.02 3.01 -43.43
N LEU A 828 -22.73 3.54 -42.24
CA LEU A 828 -22.04 4.83 -42.08
C LEU A 828 -20.62 4.77 -42.65
N ASN A 829 -19.91 3.64 -42.49
CA ASN A 829 -18.58 3.44 -43.09
C ASN A 829 -18.65 3.36 -44.62
N GLU A 830 -19.65 2.66 -45.17
CA GLU A 830 -19.92 2.65 -46.61
C GLU A 830 -20.19 4.06 -47.10
N LEU A 831 -21.06 4.83 -46.42
CA LEU A 831 -21.35 6.21 -46.79
C LEU A 831 -20.13 7.13 -46.69
N ASP A 832 -19.29 6.96 -45.66
CA ASP A 832 -18.06 7.74 -45.47
C ASP A 832 -17.07 7.56 -46.64
N SER A 833 -16.99 6.34 -47.19
CA SER A 833 -16.11 6.04 -48.33
C SER A 833 -16.48 6.81 -49.60
N PHE A 834 -17.72 7.29 -49.70
CA PHE A 834 -18.25 8.02 -50.84
C PHE A 834 -18.48 9.52 -50.55
N ALA A 835 -18.35 9.93 -49.30
CA ALA A 835 -18.73 11.25 -48.79
C ALA A 835 -17.54 12.22 -48.72
N HIS A 836 -17.72 13.40 -49.28
CA HIS A 836 -16.78 14.53 -49.18
C HIS A 836 -17.30 15.56 -48.19
N GLU A 837 -16.46 15.91 -47.22
CA GLU A 837 -16.80 16.91 -46.21
C GLU A 837 -16.57 18.32 -46.74
N THR A 838 -17.59 19.18 -46.68
CA THR A 838 -17.50 20.59 -47.09
C THR A 838 -17.95 21.51 -45.98
N LYS A 839 -17.64 22.81 -46.10
CA LYS A 839 -18.06 23.84 -45.13
C LYS A 839 -19.58 23.94 -44.92
N LYS A 840 -20.40 23.38 -45.82
CA LYS A 840 -21.87 23.44 -45.78
C LYS A 840 -22.55 22.08 -45.47
N GLY A 841 -21.77 21.00 -45.31
CA GLY A 841 -22.31 19.65 -45.07
C GLY A 841 -21.53 18.57 -45.83
N ILE A 842 -22.13 17.39 -45.93
CA ILE A 842 -21.56 16.25 -46.67
C ILE A 842 -22.05 16.30 -48.12
N GLN A 843 -21.13 16.12 -49.05
CA GLN A 843 -21.41 15.99 -50.48
C GLN A 843 -21.11 14.56 -50.95
N LEU A 844 -22.06 13.95 -51.64
CA LEU A 844 -21.89 12.68 -52.31
C LEU A 844 -21.79 12.95 -53.82
N ASN A 845 -20.79 12.36 -54.48
CA ASN A 845 -20.72 12.44 -55.92
C ASN A 845 -21.92 11.71 -56.54
N LYS A 846 -22.50 12.23 -57.64
CA LYS A 846 -23.65 11.61 -58.30
C LYS A 846 -23.44 10.13 -58.62
N PHE A 847 -22.25 9.77 -59.07
CA PHE A 847 -21.92 8.39 -59.45
C PHE A 847 -21.73 7.48 -58.23
N ALA A 848 -21.14 8.01 -57.16
CA ALA A 848 -21.00 7.28 -55.89
C ALA A 848 -22.35 7.11 -55.18
N ALA A 849 -23.28 8.05 -55.39
CA ALA A 849 -24.61 8.00 -54.82
C ALA A 849 -25.46 6.83 -55.34
N PHE A 850 -25.13 6.28 -56.52
CA PHE A 850 -25.73 5.03 -56.99
C PHE A 850 -25.26 3.83 -56.18
N SER A 851 -23.96 3.71 -55.91
CA SER A 851 -23.44 2.66 -55.01
C SER A 851 -24.00 2.79 -53.60
N ALA A 852 -24.33 4.02 -53.17
CA ALA A 852 -25.01 4.29 -51.91
C ALA A 852 -26.55 4.23 -52.01
N SER A 853 -27.15 3.92 -53.17
CA SER A 853 -28.61 3.91 -53.33
C SER A 853 -29.28 2.83 -52.48
N ASP A 854 -28.64 1.66 -52.35
CA ASP A 854 -29.06 0.59 -51.44
C ASP A 854 -29.14 1.06 -49.98
N PHE A 855 -28.24 1.96 -49.56
CA PHE A 855 -28.28 2.54 -48.22
C PHE A 855 -29.49 3.47 -48.04
N PHE A 856 -29.80 4.26 -49.07
CA PHE A 856 -30.92 5.20 -49.03
C PHE A 856 -32.28 4.50 -49.08
N ASP A 857 -32.38 3.36 -49.76
CA ASP A 857 -33.62 2.60 -49.90
C ASP A 857 -34.10 1.92 -48.59
N GLU A 858 -33.21 1.80 -47.60
CA GLU A 858 -33.57 1.28 -46.27
C GLU A 858 -34.27 2.31 -45.36
N PHE A 859 -34.33 3.59 -45.76
CA PHE A 859 -34.98 4.65 -44.99
C PHE A 859 -36.42 4.88 -45.46
N GLU A 860 -37.40 4.42 -44.69
CA GLU A 860 -38.83 4.64 -44.98
C GLU A 860 -39.18 6.14 -45.07
N ASP A 861 -38.54 6.98 -44.26
CA ASP A 861 -38.78 8.43 -44.16
C ASP A 861 -37.68 9.30 -44.84
N LEU A 862 -37.02 8.79 -45.88
CA LEU A 862 -36.01 9.56 -46.60
C LEU A 862 -36.62 10.76 -47.33
N LYS A 863 -36.23 11.98 -46.94
CA LYS A 863 -36.65 13.20 -47.64
C LYS A 863 -35.75 13.46 -48.83
N THR A 864 -36.20 13.09 -50.03
CA THR A 864 -35.49 13.39 -51.27
C THR A 864 -36.15 14.51 -52.05
N ASP A 865 -35.36 15.26 -52.81
CA ASP A 865 -35.89 16.21 -53.77
C ASP A 865 -36.28 15.52 -55.10
N LYS A 866 -36.81 16.33 -56.05
CA LYS A 866 -37.22 15.84 -57.36
C LYS A 866 -36.04 15.35 -58.20
N ALA A 867 -34.89 16.03 -58.11
CA ALA A 867 -33.72 15.72 -58.91
C ALA A 867 -33.07 14.38 -58.53
N TRP A 868 -33.09 14.00 -57.25
CA TRP A 868 -32.70 12.64 -56.82
C TRP A 868 -33.60 11.56 -57.43
N LYS A 869 -34.92 11.78 -57.40
CA LYS A 869 -35.90 10.84 -57.98
C LYS A 869 -35.72 10.72 -59.49
N ASP A 870 -35.50 11.84 -60.18
CA ASP A 870 -35.25 11.87 -61.63
C ASP A 870 -33.93 11.16 -61.97
N PHE A 871 -32.89 11.32 -61.14
CA PHE A 871 -31.62 10.59 -61.29
C PHE A 871 -31.80 9.08 -61.12
N LYS A 872 -32.41 8.61 -60.02
CA LYS A 872 -32.67 7.18 -59.77
C LYS A 872 -33.47 6.55 -60.91
N LYS A 873 -34.52 7.24 -61.35
CA LYS A 873 -35.33 6.82 -62.50
C LYS A 873 -34.51 6.72 -63.78
N LYS A 874 -33.57 7.64 -64.02
CA LYS A 874 -32.69 7.61 -65.20
C LYS A 874 -31.80 6.36 -65.22
N ILE A 875 -31.36 5.89 -64.05
CA ILE A 875 -30.53 4.67 -63.92
C ILE A 875 -31.37 3.41 -64.14
N GLU A 876 -32.51 3.34 -63.46
CA GLU A 876 -33.46 2.23 -63.62
C GLU A 876 -33.90 2.10 -65.09
N GLN A 877 -34.13 3.23 -65.76
CA GLN A 877 -34.42 3.27 -67.19
C GLN A 877 -33.21 2.81 -68.01
N ALA A 878 -32.00 3.28 -67.70
CA ALA A 878 -30.79 2.87 -68.42
C ALA A 878 -30.52 1.36 -68.33
N ASP A 879 -30.78 0.73 -67.18
CA ASP A 879 -30.53 -0.70 -67.01
C ASP A 879 -31.48 -1.59 -67.82
N GLN A 880 -32.67 -1.07 -68.15
CA GLN A 880 -33.68 -1.73 -69.00
C GLN A 880 -33.45 -1.49 -70.49
N ILE A 881 -32.44 -0.71 -70.88
CA ILE A 881 -32.16 -0.44 -72.29
C ILE A 881 -31.52 -1.67 -72.93
N GLU A 882 -32.27 -2.29 -73.84
CA GLU A 882 -31.75 -3.24 -74.82
C GLU A 882 -31.58 -2.52 -76.16
N THR A 883 -30.34 -2.21 -76.53
CA THR A 883 -30.04 -1.45 -77.75
C THR A 883 -29.44 -2.37 -78.80
N PRO A 884 -29.99 -2.43 -80.03
CA PRO A 884 -29.36 -3.22 -81.09
C PRO A 884 -28.02 -2.61 -81.50
N ILE A 885 -27.09 -3.47 -81.92
CA ILE A 885 -25.81 -3.05 -82.51
C ILE A 885 -26.09 -2.15 -83.73
N PRO A 886 -25.39 -1.01 -83.90
CA PRO A 886 -25.58 -0.12 -85.04
C PRO A 886 -25.43 -0.84 -86.38
N SER A 887 -26.44 -0.75 -87.24
CA SER A 887 -26.48 -1.45 -88.54
C SER A 887 -25.40 -1.00 -89.53
N ASN A 888 -24.74 0.12 -89.26
CA ASN A 888 -23.62 0.67 -90.03
C ASN A 888 -22.25 0.17 -89.55
N LEU A 889 -22.19 -0.70 -88.53
CA LEU A 889 -20.98 -1.42 -88.16
C LEU A 889 -20.72 -2.56 -89.16
N GLN A 890 -19.56 -2.54 -89.82
CA GLN A 890 -19.10 -3.57 -90.75
C GLN A 890 -18.25 -4.65 -90.05
N ALA A 891 -18.74 -5.17 -88.92
CA ALA A 891 -18.10 -6.22 -88.15
C ALA A 891 -19.15 -7.06 -87.41
N GLU A 892 -18.89 -8.35 -87.25
CA GLU A 892 -19.63 -9.19 -86.30
C GLU A 892 -18.93 -9.12 -84.93
N LEU A 893 -19.65 -8.64 -83.92
CA LEU A 893 -19.14 -8.61 -82.54
C LEU A 893 -19.18 -10.01 -81.94
N ARG A 894 -18.14 -10.36 -81.19
CA ARG A 894 -18.15 -11.55 -80.33
C ARG A 894 -19.08 -11.30 -79.13
N PRO A 895 -19.63 -12.35 -78.47
CA PRO A 895 -20.57 -12.17 -77.36
C PRO A 895 -20.09 -11.23 -76.25
N TYR A 896 -18.81 -11.31 -75.86
CA TYR A 896 -18.23 -10.43 -74.85
C TYR A 896 -18.04 -8.97 -75.34
N GLN A 897 -17.86 -8.76 -76.64
CA GLN A 897 -17.73 -7.43 -77.24
C GLN A 897 -19.10 -6.74 -77.33
N GLU A 898 -20.15 -7.53 -77.61
CA GLU A 898 -21.53 -7.07 -77.57
C GLU A 898 -21.94 -6.71 -76.13
N GLU A 899 -21.59 -7.53 -75.14
CA GLU A 899 -21.79 -7.21 -73.72
C GLU A 899 -21.07 -5.90 -73.33
N GLY A 900 -19.80 -5.74 -73.74
CA GLY A 900 -19.05 -4.51 -73.53
C GLY A 900 -19.70 -3.27 -74.18
N PHE A 901 -20.25 -3.43 -75.38
CA PHE A 901 -21.01 -2.37 -76.06
C PHE A 901 -22.29 -2.01 -75.28
N HIS A 902 -23.13 -2.99 -74.91
CA HIS A 902 -24.35 -2.73 -74.15
C HIS A 902 -24.04 -2.07 -72.80
N TRP A 903 -23.00 -2.52 -72.10
CA TRP A 903 -22.53 -1.90 -70.88
C TRP A 903 -22.16 -0.42 -71.08
N MET A 904 -21.40 -0.08 -72.13
CA MET A 904 -21.07 1.31 -72.45
C MET A 904 -22.30 2.15 -72.82
N VAL A 905 -23.29 1.58 -73.52
CA VAL A 905 -24.55 2.27 -73.83
C VAL A 905 -25.28 2.64 -72.54
N LYS A 906 -25.50 1.66 -71.65
CA LYS A 906 -26.09 1.87 -70.33
C LYS A 906 -25.35 2.97 -69.57
N LEU A 907 -24.01 2.93 -69.59
CA LEU A 907 -23.18 3.95 -68.94
C LEU A 907 -23.37 5.35 -69.51
N SER A 908 -23.48 5.46 -70.83
CA SER A 908 -23.66 6.75 -71.49
C SER A 908 -25.04 7.38 -71.24
N GLU A 909 -26.08 6.56 -71.05
CA GLU A 909 -27.47 7.01 -70.90
C GLU A 909 -27.73 7.66 -69.54
N TRP A 910 -27.33 7.02 -68.43
CA TRP A 910 -27.40 7.67 -67.11
C TRP A 910 -26.37 8.80 -66.93
N GLY A 911 -25.28 8.81 -67.72
CA GLY A 911 -24.33 9.91 -67.83
C GLY A 911 -22.97 9.68 -67.18
N ALA A 912 -22.56 8.41 -67.01
CA ALA A 912 -21.24 8.03 -66.53
C ALA A 912 -20.28 7.76 -67.71
N GLY A 913 -18.99 8.07 -67.53
CA GLY A 913 -17.92 7.60 -68.40
C GLY A 913 -17.50 6.16 -68.11
N ALA A 914 -16.80 5.54 -69.06
CA ALA A 914 -16.41 4.14 -69.03
C ALA A 914 -14.88 3.98 -69.09
N CYS A 915 -14.36 3.00 -68.35
CA CYS A 915 -12.98 2.52 -68.49
C CYS A 915 -13.02 1.08 -69.03
N LEU A 916 -12.77 0.91 -70.32
CA LEU A 916 -12.70 -0.41 -70.94
C LEU A 916 -11.29 -0.97 -70.79
N ALA A 917 -11.14 -1.86 -69.81
CA ALA A 917 -9.86 -2.43 -69.38
C ALA A 917 -9.60 -3.86 -69.90
N ASP A 918 -10.22 -4.24 -71.02
CA ASP A 918 -10.05 -5.57 -71.63
C ASP A 918 -8.58 -5.84 -72.00
N ASP A 919 -8.17 -7.11 -71.94
CA ASP A 919 -6.84 -7.55 -72.35
C ASP A 919 -6.47 -7.13 -73.78
N MET A 920 -5.18 -6.96 -74.02
CA MET A 920 -4.65 -6.62 -75.34
C MET A 920 -5.03 -7.71 -76.35
N GLY A 921 -5.58 -7.29 -77.50
CA GLY A 921 -6.01 -8.21 -78.56
C GLY A 921 -7.48 -8.65 -78.50
N LEU A 922 -8.25 -8.29 -77.46
CA LEU A 922 -9.69 -8.62 -77.38
C LEU A 922 -10.60 -7.73 -78.23
N GLY A 923 -10.05 -6.71 -78.91
CA GLY A 923 -10.80 -5.87 -79.86
C GLY A 923 -11.47 -4.64 -79.25
N LYS A 924 -10.81 -3.95 -78.30
CA LYS A 924 -11.28 -2.70 -77.69
C LYS A 924 -11.63 -1.62 -78.71
N THR A 925 -10.85 -1.50 -79.78
CA THR A 925 -11.09 -0.52 -80.85
C THR A 925 -12.44 -0.75 -81.54
N VAL A 926 -12.80 -2.00 -81.83
CA VAL A 926 -14.08 -2.35 -82.47
C VAL A 926 -15.25 -2.03 -81.53
N GLN A 927 -15.12 -2.33 -80.23
CA GLN A 927 -16.13 -1.95 -79.23
C GLN A 927 -16.28 -0.42 -79.12
N ALA A 928 -15.16 0.31 -79.10
CA ALA A 928 -15.14 1.78 -79.06
C ALA A 928 -15.75 2.41 -80.33
N LEU A 929 -15.47 1.86 -81.52
CA LEU A 929 -16.10 2.28 -82.78
C LEU A 929 -17.61 2.02 -82.76
N THR A 930 -18.05 0.92 -82.15
CA THR A 930 -19.47 0.59 -82.03
C THR A 930 -20.22 1.65 -81.21
N ILE A 931 -19.68 2.06 -80.05
CA ILE A 931 -20.31 3.12 -79.23
C ILE A 931 -20.20 4.50 -79.89
N LEU A 932 -19.11 4.79 -80.62
CA LEU A 932 -18.96 6.00 -81.43
C LEU A 932 -20.01 6.09 -82.53
N LEU A 933 -20.27 4.99 -83.24
CA LEU A 933 -21.33 4.90 -84.24
C LEU A 933 -22.72 5.11 -83.63
N HIS A 934 -23.01 4.44 -82.51
CA HIS A 934 -24.27 4.57 -81.81
C HIS A 934 -24.56 6.03 -81.42
N ARG A 935 -23.54 6.74 -80.92
CA ARG A 935 -23.65 8.12 -80.43
C ARG A 935 -23.32 9.19 -81.48
N SER A 936 -23.05 8.80 -82.73
CA SER A 936 -22.60 9.70 -83.80
C SER A 936 -23.58 10.84 -84.12
N HIS A 937 -24.88 10.59 -83.97
CA HIS A 937 -25.94 11.55 -84.22
C HIS A 937 -26.04 12.67 -83.17
N LEU A 938 -25.38 12.52 -82.01
CA LEU A 938 -25.44 13.48 -80.91
C LEU A 938 -24.46 14.66 -81.08
N GLY A 939 -23.47 14.53 -81.96
CA GLY A 939 -22.42 15.54 -82.16
C GLY A 939 -21.08 14.95 -82.58
N PRO A 940 -20.04 15.77 -82.74
CA PRO A 940 -18.72 15.30 -83.14
C PRO A 940 -18.08 14.47 -82.02
N ALA A 941 -17.24 13.51 -82.41
CA ALA A 941 -16.48 12.67 -81.49
C ALA A 941 -14.97 12.87 -81.67
N MET A 942 -14.19 12.57 -80.62
CA MET A 942 -12.74 12.68 -80.66
C MET A 942 -12.08 11.41 -80.11
N VAL A 943 -11.05 10.94 -80.80
CA VAL A 943 -10.13 9.89 -80.34
C VAL A 943 -8.75 10.50 -80.15
N ILE A 944 -8.18 10.31 -78.98
CA ILE A 944 -6.82 10.72 -78.63
C ILE A 944 -6.00 9.46 -78.38
N CYS A 945 -4.93 9.28 -79.14
CA CYS A 945 -4.14 8.05 -79.09
C CYS A 945 -2.64 8.33 -79.26
N PRO A 946 -1.75 7.38 -78.94
CA PRO A 946 -0.33 7.50 -79.28
C PRO A 946 -0.11 7.66 -80.79
N VAL A 947 0.92 8.40 -81.20
CA VAL A 947 1.23 8.65 -82.62
C VAL A 947 1.40 7.35 -83.41
N SER A 948 1.92 6.30 -82.77
CA SER A 948 2.15 4.98 -83.37
C SER A 948 0.87 4.25 -83.77
N VAL A 949 -0.25 4.47 -83.07
CA VAL A 949 -1.53 3.76 -83.32
C VAL A 949 -2.54 4.59 -84.09
N LEU A 950 -2.27 5.88 -84.31
CA LEU A 950 -3.14 6.77 -85.07
C LEU A 950 -3.48 6.24 -86.48
N PRO A 951 -2.52 5.72 -87.29
CA PRO A 951 -2.85 5.10 -88.57
C PRO A 951 -3.75 3.87 -88.43
N ASN A 952 -3.61 3.11 -87.34
CA ASN A 952 -4.44 1.95 -87.08
C ASN A 952 -5.90 2.36 -86.81
N TRP A 953 -6.11 3.39 -85.99
CA TRP A 953 -7.45 3.94 -85.75
C TRP A 953 -8.14 4.42 -87.03
N ILE A 954 -7.40 5.08 -87.93
CA ILE A 954 -7.93 5.49 -89.24
C ILE A 954 -8.33 4.26 -90.07
N ASN A 955 -7.45 3.28 -90.18
CA ASN A 955 -7.71 2.07 -90.97
C ASN A 955 -8.88 1.25 -90.42
N GLU A 956 -8.94 1.06 -89.10
CA GLU A 956 -10.03 0.34 -88.44
C GLU A 956 -11.35 1.09 -88.54
N THR A 957 -11.36 2.42 -88.45
CA THR A 957 -12.57 3.23 -88.68
C THR A 957 -13.06 3.07 -90.13
N CYS A 958 -12.17 3.17 -91.12
CA CYS A 958 -12.54 2.94 -92.52
C CYS A 958 -13.07 1.53 -92.78
N LYS A 959 -12.55 0.53 -92.05
CA LYS A 959 -12.93 -0.87 -92.23
C LYS A 959 -14.24 -1.24 -91.52
N PHE A 960 -14.41 -0.81 -90.28
CA PHE A 960 -15.50 -1.25 -89.41
C PHE A 960 -16.61 -0.21 -89.26
N ALA A 961 -16.32 1.07 -89.45
CA ALA A 961 -17.25 2.18 -89.23
C ALA A 961 -17.16 3.25 -90.34
N PRO A 962 -17.28 2.89 -91.63
CA PRO A 962 -17.03 3.80 -92.75
C PRO A 962 -18.02 4.97 -92.84
N SER A 963 -19.14 4.92 -92.11
CA SER A 963 -20.08 6.04 -92.03
C SER A 963 -19.61 7.18 -91.11
N LEU A 964 -18.55 6.98 -90.31
CA LEU A 964 -17.92 8.06 -89.54
C LEU A 964 -16.99 8.86 -90.44
N ASN A 965 -17.18 10.19 -90.44
CA ASN A 965 -16.37 11.10 -91.24
C ASN A 965 -15.07 11.43 -90.52
N ILE A 966 -13.99 10.74 -90.88
CA ILE A 966 -12.68 10.93 -90.24
C ILE A 966 -12.11 12.31 -90.60
N LYS A 967 -11.75 13.10 -89.58
CA LYS A 967 -11.04 14.38 -89.70
C LYS A 967 -9.68 14.27 -89.04
N THR A 968 -8.66 14.86 -89.66
CA THR A 968 -7.30 14.95 -89.13
C THR A 968 -6.81 16.39 -89.18
N LEU A 969 -5.97 16.77 -88.23
CA LEU A 969 -5.47 18.15 -88.12
C LEU A 969 -4.15 18.32 -88.87
N SER A 970 -4.19 19.08 -89.96
CA SER A 970 -3.00 19.53 -90.68
C SER A 970 -2.48 20.86 -90.09
N PRO A 971 -1.15 21.12 -90.07
CA PRO A 971 -0.57 22.33 -89.48
C PRO A 971 -1.17 23.65 -89.98
N ASN A 972 -1.65 23.69 -91.23
CA ASN A 972 -2.09 24.93 -91.88
C ASN A 972 -3.60 25.23 -91.73
N ASN A 973 -4.39 24.36 -91.08
CA ASN A 973 -5.85 24.51 -91.05
C ASN A 973 -6.54 24.01 -89.77
N ARG A 974 -5.82 23.99 -88.63
CA ARG A 974 -6.31 23.37 -87.38
C ARG A 974 -7.60 24.00 -86.87
N GLU A 975 -7.61 25.32 -86.69
CA GLU A 975 -8.77 26.08 -86.19
C GLU A 975 -10.03 25.89 -87.05
N LYS A 976 -9.92 26.08 -88.37
CA LYS A 976 -11.08 25.94 -89.26
C LYS A 976 -11.65 24.53 -89.27
N THR A 977 -10.78 23.52 -89.18
CA THR A 977 -11.22 22.11 -89.16
C THR A 977 -11.99 21.79 -87.90
N VAL A 978 -11.55 22.31 -86.74
CA VAL A 978 -12.25 22.09 -85.45
C VAL A 978 -13.58 22.84 -85.41
N GLN A 979 -13.63 24.07 -85.93
CA GLN A 979 -14.87 24.87 -85.98
C GLN A 979 -15.93 24.30 -86.95
N SER A 980 -15.53 23.50 -87.93
CA SER A 980 -16.44 22.91 -88.92
C SER A 980 -16.92 21.50 -88.56
N LEU A 981 -16.66 21.01 -87.35
CA LEU A 981 -17.05 19.65 -86.95
C LEU A 981 -18.55 19.56 -86.67
N GLU A 982 -19.19 18.54 -87.24
CA GLU A 982 -20.62 18.29 -87.08
C GLU A 982 -20.89 16.87 -86.53
N ALA A 983 -22.18 16.55 -86.30
CA ALA A 983 -22.58 15.19 -85.92
C ALA A 983 -22.15 14.18 -86.99
N GLY A 984 -21.55 13.06 -86.56
CA GLY A 984 -20.97 12.05 -87.44
C GLY A 984 -19.50 12.25 -87.80
N ASP A 985 -18.90 13.40 -87.47
CA ASP A 985 -17.46 13.60 -87.62
C ASP A 985 -16.67 12.95 -86.47
N LEU A 986 -15.55 12.29 -86.83
CA LEU A 986 -14.60 11.69 -85.89
C LEU A 986 -13.23 12.35 -86.04
N LEU A 987 -12.82 13.14 -85.06
CA LEU A 987 -11.51 13.75 -85.01
C LEU A 987 -10.50 12.82 -84.32
N ILE A 988 -9.46 12.40 -85.04
CA ILE A 988 -8.40 11.54 -84.48
C ILE A 988 -7.11 12.35 -84.34
N ILE A 989 -6.61 12.49 -83.11
CA ILE A 989 -5.41 13.27 -82.79
C ILE A 989 -4.45 12.50 -81.88
N SER A 990 -3.22 13.00 -81.78
CA SER A 990 -2.24 12.48 -80.84
C SER A 990 -2.23 13.23 -79.50
N TYR A 991 -1.78 12.57 -78.42
CA TYR A 991 -1.59 13.23 -77.11
C TYR A 991 -0.67 14.45 -77.17
N GLY A 992 0.35 14.43 -78.04
CA GLY A 992 1.24 15.58 -78.23
C GLY A 992 0.52 16.78 -78.83
N LEU A 993 -0.43 16.54 -79.74
CA LEU A 993 -1.22 17.59 -80.36
C LEU A 993 -2.25 18.18 -79.38
N LEU A 994 -2.89 17.32 -78.57
CA LEU A 994 -3.74 17.76 -77.46
C LEU A 994 -2.98 18.71 -76.52
N GLN A 995 -1.75 18.36 -76.17
CA GLN A 995 -0.93 19.15 -75.27
C GLN A 995 -0.51 20.51 -75.87
N SER A 996 -0.21 20.56 -77.17
CA SER A 996 0.24 21.80 -77.82
C SER A 996 -0.90 22.75 -78.18
N GLU A 997 -2.10 22.22 -78.42
CA GLU A 997 -3.25 22.96 -78.98
C GLU A 997 -4.49 22.85 -78.09
N ASP A 998 -4.31 22.68 -76.77
CA ASP A 998 -5.38 22.46 -75.80
C ASP A 998 -6.53 23.46 -75.92
N LYS A 999 -6.19 24.75 -76.11
CA LYS A 999 -7.15 25.85 -76.28
C LYS A 999 -8.11 25.68 -77.46
N LEU A 1000 -7.69 24.99 -78.53
CA LEU A 1000 -8.54 24.80 -79.71
C LEU A 1000 -9.76 23.92 -79.42
N PHE A 1001 -9.65 23.04 -78.43
CA PHE A 1001 -10.65 22.01 -78.15
C PHE A 1001 -11.59 22.36 -77.00
N LEU A 1002 -11.34 23.46 -76.28
CA LEU A 1002 -12.11 23.84 -75.08
C LEU A 1002 -13.54 24.27 -75.38
N ASP A 1003 -13.77 24.91 -76.53
CA ASP A 1003 -15.07 25.45 -76.91
C ASP A 1003 -15.98 24.40 -77.58
N VAL A 1004 -15.48 23.19 -77.82
CA VAL A 1004 -16.23 22.10 -78.45
C VAL A 1004 -16.76 21.14 -77.39
N VAL A 1005 -18.08 20.90 -77.40
CA VAL A 1005 -18.72 19.86 -76.58
C VAL A 1005 -18.80 18.58 -77.39
N TRP A 1006 -18.01 17.57 -77.00
CA TRP A 1006 -17.92 16.30 -77.72
C TRP A 1006 -19.09 15.36 -77.33
N ALA A 1007 -19.65 14.66 -78.32
CA ALA A 1007 -20.65 13.62 -78.04
C ALA A 1007 -20.02 12.42 -77.32
N THR A 1008 -18.81 12.05 -77.78
CA THR A 1008 -17.98 10.98 -77.20
C THR A 1008 -16.50 11.36 -77.31
N LEU A 1009 -15.76 11.20 -76.23
CA LEU A 1009 -14.32 11.40 -76.16
C LEU A 1009 -13.64 10.10 -75.76
N VAL A 1010 -12.70 9.61 -76.58
CA VAL A 1010 -11.99 8.36 -76.36
C VAL A 1010 -10.51 8.64 -76.13
N LEU A 1011 -9.97 8.13 -75.02
CA LEU A 1011 -8.53 8.07 -74.76
C LEU A 1011 -8.06 6.64 -74.99
N ASP A 1012 -7.28 6.42 -76.04
CA ASP A 1012 -6.60 5.15 -76.26
C ASP A 1012 -5.24 5.14 -75.54
N GLU A 1013 -4.84 3.97 -75.03
CA GLU A 1013 -3.72 3.84 -74.11
C GLU A 1013 -3.75 4.90 -73.00
N ALA A 1014 -4.89 4.96 -72.30
CA ALA A 1014 -5.20 6.01 -71.32
C ALA A 1014 -4.23 6.08 -70.14
N HIS A 1015 -3.38 5.06 -69.96
CA HIS A 1015 -2.22 5.13 -69.05
C HIS A 1015 -1.27 6.31 -69.39
N THR A 1016 -1.33 6.86 -70.61
CA THR A 1016 -0.57 8.06 -71.01
C THR A 1016 -0.88 9.27 -70.13
N ILE A 1017 -2.12 9.40 -69.63
CA ILE A 1017 -2.51 10.49 -68.73
C ILE A 1017 -2.41 10.12 -67.25
N LYS A 1018 -1.71 9.05 -66.87
CA LYS A 1018 -1.67 8.57 -65.47
C LYS A 1018 -1.19 9.59 -64.43
N ASN A 1019 -0.36 10.56 -64.82
CA ASN A 1019 0.16 11.58 -63.91
C ASN A 1019 -0.60 12.92 -64.09
N TYR A 1020 -1.38 13.28 -63.08
CA TYR A 1020 -2.20 14.50 -63.02
C TYR A 1020 -1.41 15.81 -63.18
N THR A 1021 -0.11 15.81 -62.85
CA THR A 1021 0.73 17.02 -62.93
C THR A 1021 1.14 17.37 -64.36
N THR A 1022 1.08 16.40 -65.28
CA THR A 1022 1.55 16.56 -66.66
C THR A 1022 0.65 17.52 -67.44
N LYS A 1023 1.26 18.29 -68.37
CA LYS A 1023 0.50 19.20 -69.25
C LYS A 1023 -0.54 18.46 -70.08
N THR A 1024 -0.20 17.27 -70.57
CA THR A 1024 -1.11 16.41 -71.34
C THR A 1024 -2.33 16.00 -70.52
N SER A 1025 -2.13 15.56 -69.27
CA SER A 1025 -3.27 15.23 -68.39
C SER A 1025 -4.13 16.46 -68.10
N LYS A 1026 -3.52 17.62 -67.81
CA LYS A 1026 -4.27 18.85 -67.55
C LYS A 1026 -5.10 19.27 -68.77
N ALA A 1027 -4.54 19.17 -69.97
CA ALA A 1027 -5.27 19.44 -71.22
C ALA A 1027 -6.46 18.47 -71.41
N ALA A 1028 -6.26 17.17 -71.18
CA ALA A 1028 -7.33 16.18 -71.28
C ALA A 1028 -8.48 16.43 -70.29
N MET A 1029 -8.17 16.88 -69.06
CA MET A 1029 -9.18 17.18 -68.03
C MET A 1029 -10.09 18.36 -68.38
N LEU A 1030 -9.61 19.30 -69.20
CA LEU A 1030 -10.38 20.47 -69.60
C LEU A 1030 -11.40 20.18 -70.70
N LEU A 1031 -11.31 19.03 -71.37
CA LEU A 1031 -12.22 18.65 -72.45
C LEU A 1031 -13.62 18.33 -71.91
N GLN A 1032 -14.63 18.88 -72.60
CA GLN A 1032 -16.04 18.69 -72.30
C GLN A 1032 -16.64 17.63 -73.22
N ALA A 1033 -17.17 16.56 -72.65
CA ALA A 1033 -17.82 15.51 -73.43
C ALA A 1033 -19.02 14.92 -72.68
N SER A 1034 -20.06 14.56 -73.43
CA SER A 1034 -21.25 13.91 -72.88
C SER A 1034 -20.98 12.45 -72.46
N PHE A 1035 -20.02 11.79 -73.10
CA PHE A 1035 -19.53 10.47 -72.73
C PHE A 1035 -18.01 10.40 -72.90
N LYS A 1036 -17.31 9.89 -71.88
CA LYS A 1036 -15.85 9.75 -71.88
C LYS A 1036 -15.48 8.30 -71.74
N LEU A 1037 -14.66 7.80 -72.65
CA LEU A 1037 -14.19 6.43 -72.71
C LEU A 1037 -12.67 6.39 -72.58
N ALA A 1038 -12.18 5.65 -71.58
CA ALA A 1038 -10.77 5.33 -71.45
C ALA A 1038 -10.53 3.88 -71.88
N LEU A 1039 -9.59 3.66 -72.79
CA LEU A 1039 -9.14 2.34 -73.22
C LEU A 1039 -7.74 2.10 -72.67
N THR A 1040 -7.55 0.99 -71.95
CA THR A 1040 -6.23 0.62 -71.43
C THR A 1040 -6.15 -0.89 -71.23
N GLY A 1041 -4.99 -1.51 -71.47
CA GLY A 1041 -4.75 -2.90 -71.06
C GLY A 1041 -4.28 -3.03 -69.60
N THR A 1042 -3.83 -1.93 -68.98
CA THR A 1042 -3.30 -1.90 -67.62
C THR A 1042 -3.79 -0.63 -66.91
N PRO A 1043 -4.96 -0.64 -66.25
CA PRO A 1043 -5.50 0.55 -65.59
C PRO A 1043 -4.68 1.01 -64.37
N ILE A 1044 -3.86 0.12 -63.79
CA ILE A 1044 -2.95 0.42 -62.68
C ILE A 1044 -1.56 -0.14 -63.03
N GLN A 1045 -0.50 0.67 -62.98
CA GLN A 1045 0.87 0.20 -63.18
C GLN A 1045 1.69 0.27 -61.89
N ASN A 1046 1.65 1.39 -61.15
CA ASN A 1046 2.56 1.61 -60.02
C ASN A 1046 1.85 2.03 -58.73
N HIS A 1047 0.90 2.97 -58.78
CA HIS A 1047 0.29 3.52 -57.57
C HIS A 1047 -1.16 3.99 -57.80
N LEU A 1048 -1.96 4.00 -56.73
CA LEU A 1048 -3.40 4.35 -56.77
C LEU A 1048 -3.69 5.75 -57.34
N GLY A 1049 -2.75 6.69 -57.24
CA GLY A 1049 -2.88 8.01 -57.89
C GLY A 1049 -3.00 7.96 -59.42
N GLU A 1050 -2.49 6.91 -60.09
CA GLU A 1050 -2.67 6.71 -61.54
C GLU A 1050 -4.14 6.40 -61.86
N MET A 1051 -4.76 5.56 -61.03
CA MET A 1051 -6.19 5.22 -61.13
C MET A 1051 -7.07 6.43 -60.80
N TRP A 1052 -6.75 7.18 -59.75
CA TRP A 1052 -7.47 8.41 -59.39
C TRP A 1052 -7.59 9.35 -60.58
N ASN A 1053 -6.47 9.58 -61.28
CA ASN A 1053 -6.45 10.50 -62.39
C ASN A 1053 -7.23 9.97 -63.62
N LEU A 1054 -7.19 8.67 -63.88
CA LEU A 1054 -7.98 8.06 -64.94
C LEU A 1054 -9.48 8.20 -64.69
N PHE A 1055 -9.93 7.88 -63.47
CA PHE A 1055 -11.33 7.98 -63.07
C PHE A 1055 -11.81 9.42 -62.95
N ASN A 1056 -10.94 10.35 -62.53
CA ASN A 1056 -11.28 11.77 -62.52
C ASN A 1056 -11.50 12.33 -63.93
N PHE A 1057 -10.86 11.76 -64.96
CA PHE A 1057 -11.13 12.12 -66.35
C PHE A 1057 -12.51 11.64 -66.80
N ILE A 1058 -12.82 10.35 -66.62
CA ILE A 1058 -14.09 9.77 -67.10
C ILE A 1058 -15.31 10.13 -66.25
N ASN A 1059 -15.14 10.22 -64.93
CA ASN A 1059 -16.17 10.49 -63.93
C ASN A 1059 -15.63 11.46 -62.87
N PRO A 1060 -15.56 12.77 -63.15
CA PRO A 1060 -15.03 13.78 -62.23
C PRO A 1060 -15.65 13.69 -60.84
N GLY A 1061 -14.80 13.65 -59.81
CA GLY A 1061 -15.22 13.59 -58.41
C GLY A 1061 -15.66 12.23 -57.87
N LEU A 1062 -15.70 11.16 -58.68
CA LEU A 1062 -16.07 9.81 -58.23
C LEU A 1062 -15.20 9.31 -57.07
N LEU A 1063 -13.88 9.52 -57.18
CA LEU A 1063 -12.89 9.11 -56.17
C LEU A 1063 -12.46 10.26 -55.25
N GLY A 1064 -13.18 11.39 -55.27
CA GLY A 1064 -12.87 12.53 -54.42
C GLY A 1064 -11.69 13.39 -54.84
N SER A 1065 -11.19 14.20 -53.89
CA SER A 1065 -9.93 14.94 -54.09
C SER A 1065 -8.72 14.02 -54.01
N LEU A 1066 -7.61 14.42 -54.63
CA LEU A 1066 -6.35 13.67 -54.62
C LEU A 1066 -5.66 13.63 -53.23
N GLN A 1067 -6.11 14.46 -52.27
CA GLN A 1067 -5.46 14.71 -50.99
C GLN A 1067 -5.74 13.66 -49.93
#